data_AF-A0A6J4M2M1-F1
#
_entry.id   AF-A0A6J4M2M1-F1
#
_cell.length_a   1.000
_cell.length_b   1.000
_cell.length_c   1.000
_cell.angle_alpha   90.00
_cell.angle_beta   90.00
_cell.angle_gamma   90.00
#
_symmetry.space_group_name_H-M   'P 1'
#
loop_
_entity.id
_entity.type
_entity.pdbx_description
1 polymer ?
#
loop_
_entity_poly.entity_id
_entity_poly.type
_entity_poly.pdbx_seq_one_letter_code
_entity_poly.pdbx_strand_id
1 'polypeptide(L)'
;MNFDWVYLNPFHETGYSGSLYAVRDPFRLDARFRDPDGGEDDAQLGRFVEEARKVGLRVMTDLVINHTARDAHLAEQQPELYRRDASGGIASPFAVDPNDPTLRTLWEDLAELDFEMPASRDALLAYWDRYVAGLQALGIAGFRCDAAYKVPAEAWRRLIGEAKTRQRDCLFAAETLGCTFDETKATADAGFDYLFNSFAWWDGAQSWALEQYETLRTVAPSIAFPENHDMARLAAGLDADDPDGVARALKGRYALAAAFSAGILMPIGYEWGFRRELHVVDTSPQDREETGVDISAFVGALNRLRAELPALNVEGAQWRLSAPDSPALALLRMDAGHPGAASHATLVLANLGASEQPIEASALLMRTGGAFAEFRDHTPGAPPIALAPGDTLALAAGEVRLFSASRAVAPKAAARSQPPGGEGRVIIENVWPELDGGRTPIKQVVGEVVEVWADIFTDGHEKFDAAIIYREAGEKAWRRAPMAFVDNDRWAGRFPRERNARYQYTIEAWRDPFATWLSEVEKKRAAGVDVRLETVEGLRIVETAASLAGNPDGEGLASLVASLKAAEEGSETQLALMLDPSHVALIERNAERLNVSRYGPELEVVADRLAARFSAWYELFPRSQSGEPNRHGTFDDVIRRMPYVKDLGFDVLYFTPIHPIGRTNRKGKNNTLKAQPDDVGSVYAIGAEEGGHTALHPELGSLEDFRRMVGEAHRHGLEIALDFAIQCSPDHPWIKEHPEWFNWRPDGSIKFAENPPKKYEDIVNVHFYRGALPSLWLELRDVVLFWAAQGVKIFRVDNPHTKPIPFWEWMIREVNDRHPDVLFLAEAFTRPKMMRKLAKVGFQQSYTYFTWRDTKADLIAYMTEIAASDMGEYYRPNFFANTPD
;
A
#
# COMPACT_ATOMS: atom_id res chain seq x y z
N MET A 1 9.81 16.86 36.93
CA MET A 1 8.87 17.16 35.84
C MET A 1 9.56 17.60 34.52
N ASN A 2 10.90 17.57 34.42
CA ASN A 2 11.65 17.89 33.18
C ASN A 2 11.36 19.28 32.59
N PHE A 3 11.08 20.27 33.43
CA PHE A 3 11.16 21.67 33.04
C PHE A 3 12.62 22.13 33.07
N ASP A 4 12.96 23.12 32.25
CA ASP A 4 14.26 23.76 32.16
C ASP A 4 14.27 25.21 32.68
N TRP A 5 13.10 25.71 33.11
CA TRP A 5 12.90 27.03 33.69
C TRP A 5 12.08 26.97 34.98
N VAL A 6 12.41 27.83 35.93
CA VAL A 6 11.53 28.27 37.01
C VAL A 6 11.23 29.75 36.81
N TYR A 7 9.95 30.09 36.86
CA TYR A 7 9.46 31.44 36.72
C TYR A 7 9.00 31.97 38.09
N LEU A 8 9.38 33.21 38.38
CA LEU A 8 9.03 33.93 39.60
C LEU A 8 8.17 35.14 39.27
N ASN A 9 7.03 35.26 39.96
CA ASN A 9 6.32 36.54 40.09
C ASN A 9 7.23 37.58 40.78
N PRO A 10 6.88 38.88 40.73
CA PRO A 10 7.71 39.91 41.36
C PRO A 10 7.92 39.61 42.85
N PHE A 11 9.17 39.70 43.30
CA PHE A 11 9.57 39.44 44.69
C PHE A 11 10.02 40.71 45.43
N HIS A 12 9.79 41.87 44.82
CA HIS A 12 10.30 43.16 45.29
C HIS A 12 9.39 43.82 46.32
N GLU A 13 9.92 44.81 47.05
CA GLU A 13 9.18 45.59 48.04
C GLU A 13 7.87 46.13 47.43
N THR A 14 6.71 45.69 47.95
CA THR A 14 5.40 46.12 47.46
C THR A 14 4.92 47.43 48.09
N GLY A 15 4.06 48.16 47.39
CA GLY A 15 3.38 49.36 47.89
C GLY A 15 2.26 49.06 48.89
N TYR A 16 1.49 50.08 49.27
CA TYR A 16 0.44 49.96 50.29
C TYR A 16 -0.65 48.91 50.00
N SER A 17 -0.86 48.52 48.73
CA SER A 17 -1.86 47.50 48.36
C SER A 17 -1.40 46.07 48.65
N GLY A 18 -0.10 45.84 48.88
CA GLY A 18 0.48 44.52 49.11
C GLY A 18 0.56 43.61 47.87
N SER A 19 0.06 44.10 46.72
CA SER A 19 0.10 43.40 45.44
C SER A 19 1.54 43.24 44.94
N LEU A 20 1.91 42.02 44.52
CA LEU A 20 3.23 41.75 43.95
C LEU A 20 3.53 42.63 42.72
N TYR A 21 2.51 43.01 41.95
CA TYR A 21 2.67 43.87 40.76
C TYR A 21 2.71 45.37 41.10
N ALA A 22 2.30 45.77 42.30
CA ALA A 22 2.46 47.14 42.80
C ALA A 22 3.85 47.32 43.43
N VAL A 23 4.90 47.34 42.61
CA VAL A 23 6.30 47.43 43.09
C VAL A 23 6.63 48.84 43.57
N ARG A 24 7.02 48.95 44.85
CA ARG A 24 7.46 50.20 45.49
C ARG A 24 8.94 50.50 45.26
N ASP A 25 9.79 49.47 45.38
CA ASP A 25 11.22 49.56 45.12
C ASP A 25 11.75 48.27 44.46
N PRO A 26 12.10 48.29 43.16
CA PRO A 26 12.59 47.10 42.45
C PRO A 26 14.01 46.68 42.86
N PHE A 27 14.73 47.48 43.66
CA PHE A 27 16.08 47.14 44.13
C PHE A 27 16.09 46.51 45.53
N ARG A 28 14.91 46.28 46.12
CA ARG A 28 14.76 45.70 47.45
C ARG A 28 13.86 44.46 47.43
N LEU A 29 14.23 43.45 48.20
CA LEU A 29 13.40 42.27 48.42
C LEU A 29 12.23 42.63 49.35
N ASP A 30 11.03 42.12 49.06
CA ASP A 30 9.89 42.27 49.97
C ASP A 30 10.22 41.64 51.33
N ALA A 31 9.74 42.26 52.42
CA ALA A 31 9.96 41.76 53.77
C ALA A 31 9.45 40.31 53.96
N ARG A 32 8.41 39.90 53.19
CA ARG A 32 7.86 38.54 53.21
C ARG A 32 8.84 37.47 52.70
N PHE A 33 9.82 37.85 51.87
CA PHE A 33 10.77 36.92 51.27
C PHE A 33 12.14 36.91 51.96
N ARG A 34 12.44 37.88 52.84
CA ARG A 34 13.75 37.97 53.50
C ARG A 34 14.00 36.81 54.46
N ASP A 35 15.22 36.26 54.40
CA ASP A 35 15.66 35.23 55.33
C ASP A 35 15.52 35.72 56.80
N PRO A 36 15.00 34.88 57.72
CA PRO A 36 14.84 35.24 59.13
C PRO A 36 16.13 35.70 59.82
N ASP A 37 17.28 35.28 59.30
CA ASP A 37 18.62 35.55 59.84
C ASP A 37 19.21 36.91 59.39
N GLY A 38 18.49 37.68 58.55
CA GLY A 38 18.83 39.07 58.21
C GLY A 38 19.98 39.27 57.21
N GLY A 39 20.09 38.41 56.20
CA GLY A 39 21.11 38.51 55.13
C GLY A 39 20.86 39.64 54.12
N GLU A 40 21.87 39.95 53.29
CA GLU A 40 21.73 40.89 52.16
C GLU A 40 20.85 40.30 51.04
N ASP A 41 19.90 41.10 50.53
CA ASP A 41 18.90 40.71 49.52
C ASP A 41 19.55 40.03 48.28
N ASP A 42 20.59 40.65 47.71
CA ASP A 42 21.33 40.13 46.54
C ASP A 42 22.01 38.78 46.81
N ALA A 43 22.59 38.60 48.00
CA ALA A 43 23.24 37.35 48.38
C ALA A 43 22.23 36.21 48.53
N GLN A 44 21.02 36.51 48.98
CA GLN A 44 19.92 35.53 49.07
C GLN A 44 19.44 35.12 47.67
N LEU A 45 19.20 36.09 46.78
CA LEU A 45 18.81 35.82 45.39
C LEU A 45 19.89 35.03 44.64
N GLY A 46 21.17 35.37 44.83
CA GLY A 46 22.28 34.62 44.24
C GLY A 46 22.34 33.16 44.69
N ARG A 47 22.04 32.86 45.96
CA ARG A 47 21.93 31.47 46.45
C ARG A 47 20.78 30.73 45.77
N PHE A 48 19.61 31.35 45.66
CA PHE A 48 18.46 30.75 44.99
C PHE A 48 18.77 30.37 43.54
N VAL A 49 19.39 31.28 42.79
CA VAL A 49 19.77 31.05 41.38
C VAL A 49 20.78 29.90 41.26
N GLU A 50 21.75 29.83 42.16
CA GLU A 50 22.73 28.74 42.17
C GLU A 50 22.09 27.37 42.47
N GLU A 51 21.14 27.30 43.42
CA GLU A 51 20.40 26.06 43.69
C GLU A 51 19.52 25.64 42.52
N ALA A 52 18.84 26.58 41.85
CA ALA A 52 18.08 26.30 40.63
C ALA A 52 18.99 25.71 39.53
N ARG A 53 20.19 26.28 39.36
CA ARG A 53 21.18 25.81 38.38
C ARG A 53 21.67 24.39 38.67
N LYS A 54 21.89 24.04 39.94
CA LYS A 54 22.33 22.68 40.34
C LYS A 54 21.33 21.59 39.94
N VAL A 55 20.05 21.91 39.87
CA VAL A 55 18.99 21.00 39.44
C VAL A 55 18.62 21.14 37.95
N GLY A 56 19.40 21.92 37.20
CA GLY A 56 19.22 22.11 35.75
C GLY A 56 18.15 23.13 35.35
N LEU A 57 17.70 23.98 36.28
CA LEU A 57 16.72 25.04 36.02
C LEU A 57 17.40 26.38 35.80
N ARG A 58 16.92 27.13 34.80
CA ARG A 58 17.20 28.55 34.63
C ARG A 58 16.12 29.39 35.32
N VAL A 59 16.49 30.54 35.85
CA VAL A 59 15.55 31.42 36.56
C VAL A 59 15.08 32.54 35.63
N MET A 60 13.77 32.70 35.54
CA MET A 60 13.09 33.82 34.90
C MET A 60 12.25 34.56 35.95
N THR A 61 12.15 35.88 35.84
CA THR A 61 11.30 36.70 36.72
C THR A 61 10.45 37.67 35.92
N ASP A 62 9.39 38.20 36.52
CA ASP A 62 8.66 39.32 35.94
C ASP A 62 9.47 40.61 35.88
N LEU A 63 9.27 41.34 34.78
CA LEU A 63 9.77 42.67 34.51
C LEU A 63 8.57 43.59 34.26
N VAL A 64 8.18 44.30 35.31
CA VAL A 64 7.06 45.26 35.32
C VAL A 64 7.63 46.66 35.17
N ILE A 65 7.53 47.24 33.97
CA ILE A 65 8.14 48.55 33.67
C ILE A 65 7.16 49.59 33.14
N ASN A 66 5.92 49.21 32.86
CA ASN A 66 4.83 50.10 32.45
C ASN A 66 4.31 50.96 33.62
N HIS A 67 4.47 50.49 34.87
CA HIS A 67 3.99 51.19 36.06
C HIS A 67 4.83 50.85 37.29
N THR A 68 4.59 51.58 38.39
CA THR A 68 5.05 51.24 39.75
C THR A 68 3.88 51.32 40.73
N ALA A 69 4.10 50.99 42.00
CA ALA A 69 3.18 51.40 43.06
C ALA A 69 3.02 52.92 43.09
N ARG A 70 1.85 53.41 43.52
CA ARG A 70 1.57 54.84 43.64
C ARG A 70 2.41 55.54 44.73
N ASP A 71 2.85 54.79 45.73
CA ASP A 71 3.76 55.21 46.81
C ASP A 71 5.22 54.74 46.59
N ALA A 72 5.60 54.49 45.33
CA ALA A 72 6.96 54.11 44.96
C ALA A 72 7.99 55.21 45.25
N HIS A 73 9.20 54.81 45.66
CA HIS A 73 10.31 55.75 45.87
C HIS A 73 10.62 56.57 44.61
N LEU A 74 10.46 55.96 43.43
CA LEU A 74 10.64 56.64 42.15
C LEU A 74 9.60 57.76 41.93
N ALA A 75 8.35 57.55 42.35
CA ALA A 75 7.28 58.55 42.26
C ALA A 75 7.52 59.74 43.20
N GLU A 76 8.14 59.52 44.36
CA GLU A 76 8.52 60.59 45.29
C GLU A 76 9.75 61.38 44.80
N GLN A 77 10.74 60.69 44.23
CA GLN A 77 12.03 61.28 43.86
C GLN A 77 12.04 61.91 42.48
N GLN A 78 11.33 61.32 41.51
CA GLN A 78 11.33 61.73 40.09
C GLN A 78 9.89 61.70 39.53
N PRO A 79 8.96 62.50 40.07
CA PRO A 79 7.56 62.50 39.65
C PRO A 79 7.36 62.92 38.18
N GLU A 80 8.34 63.60 37.56
CA GLU A 80 8.33 63.96 36.14
C GLU A 80 8.39 62.77 35.17
N LEU A 81 8.77 61.59 35.66
CA LEU A 81 8.82 60.36 34.86
C LEU A 81 7.47 59.67 34.68
N TYR A 82 6.41 60.18 35.32
CA TYR A 82 5.08 59.59 35.32
C TYR A 82 4.12 60.38 34.45
N ARG A 83 3.18 59.66 33.80
CA ARG A 83 2.11 60.28 33.02
C ARG A 83 1.22 61.12 33.94
N ARG A 84 0.70 62.22 33.40
CA ARG A 84 -0.17 63.14 34.12
C ARG A 84 -1.62 63.00 33.69
N ASP A 85 -2.51 62.98 34.67
CA ASP A 85 -3.96 63.01 34.42
C ASP A 85 -4.43 64.45 34.11
N ALA A 86 -5.72 64.58 33.77
CA ALA A 86 -6.33 65.88 33.45
C ALA A 86 -6.32 66.89 34.61
N SER A 87 -6.10 66.43 35.86
CA SER A 87 -5.98 67.26 37.05
C SER A 87 -4.54 67.66 37.39
N GLY A 88 -3.55 67.15 36.64
CA GLY A 88 -2.12 67.34 36.89
C GLY A 88 -1.51 66.35 37.89
N GLY A 89 -2.31 65.42 38.41
CA GLY A 89 -1.85 64.30 39.25
C GLY A 89 -1.15 63.21 38.45
N ILE A 90 -0.50 62.27 39.14
CA ILE A 90 0.04 61.06 38.48
C ILE A 90 -1.14 60.20 38.02
N ALA A 91 -1.13 59.81 36.74
CA ALA A 91 -2.15 58.97 36.14
C ALA A 91 -2.01 57.51 36.60
N SER A 92 -3.15 56.85 36.79
CA SER A 92 -3.22 55.41 37.02
C SER A 92 -3.47 54.66 35.71
N PRO A 93 -2.78 53.53 35.49
CA PRO A 93 -3.04 52.68 34.34
C PRO A 93 -4.42 52.04 34.41
N PHE A 94 -4.95 51.64 33.26
CA PHE A 94 -6.25 50.96 33.16
C PHE A 94 -6.24 49.87 32.09
N ALA A 95 -7.06 48.85 32.33
CA ALA A 95 -7.47 47.87 31.35
C ALA A 95 -8.83 48.26 30.76
N VAL A 96 -9.01 47.98 29.46
CA VAL A 96 -10.29 48.15 28.76
C VAL A 96 -10.88 46.76 28.58
N ASP A 97 -12.18 46.60 28.81
CA ASP A 97 -12.83 45.31 28.59
C ASP A 97 -12.75 44.92 27.09
N PRO A 98 -12.29 43.69 26.77
CA PRO A 98 -12.13 43.26 25.38
C PRO A 98 -13.45 43.19 24.59
N ASN A 99 -14.58 43.01 25.27
CA ASN A 99 -15.91 42.86 24.70
C ASN A 99 -16.72 44.17 24.76
N ASP A 100 -16.36 45.10 25.65
CA ASP A 100 -16.98 46.42 25.76
C ASP A 100 -15.94 47.53 25.99
N PRO A 101 -15.54 48.28 24.95
CA PRO A 101 -14.52 49.33 25.07
C PRO A 101 -14.93 50.52 25.94
N THR A 102 -16.18 50.57 26.41
CA THR A 102 -16.67 51.59 27.35
C THR A 102 -16.39 51.24 28.81
N LEU A 103 -16.13 49.96 29.12
CA LEU A 103 -15.76 49.50 30.45
C LEU A 103 -14.24 49.63 30.64
N ARG A 104 -13.85 50.36 31.68
CA ARG A 104 -12.45 50.56 32.06
C ARG A 104 -12.25 50.17 33.52
N THR A 105 -11.32 49.25 33.77
CA THR A 105 -10.86 48.91 35.11
C THR A 105 -9.64 49.75 35.41
N LEU A 106 -9.83 50.76 36.27
CA LEU A 106 -8.76 51.65 36.73
C LEU A 106 -8.02 51.01 37.90
N TRP A 107 -6.69 50.94 37.82
CA TRP A 107 -5.85 50.42 38.89
C TRP A 107 -5.29 51.57 39.74
N GLU A 108 -6.10 52.03 40.70
CA GLU A 108 -5.83 53.24 41.48
C GLU A 108 -4.60 53.17 42.38
N ASP A 109 -4.09 51.96 42.66
CA ASP A 109 -2.88 51.70 43.43
C ASP A 109 -1.60 51.76 42.60
N LEU A 110 -1.72 51.87 41.28
CA LEU A 110 -0.61 51.92 40.35
C LEU A 110 -0.41 53.34 39.79
N ALA A 111 0.85 53.65 39.45
CA ALA A 111 1.30 54.89 38.85
C ALA A 111 1.95 54.62 37.47
N GLU A 112 1.38 55.18 36.41
CA GLU A 112 1.79 54.90 35.02
C GLU A 112 3.04 55.69 34.61
N LEU A 113 4.03 54.99 34.06
CA LEU A 113 5.30 55.57 33.63
C LEU A 113 5.21 56.18 32.21
N ASP A 114 5.87 57.31 31.99
CA ASP A 114 5.83 58.03 30.71
C ASP A 114 6.99 57.65 29.77
N PHE A 115 6.70 56.70 28.87
CA PHE A 115 7.61 56.35 27.77
C PHE A 115 7.38 57.16 26.48
N GLU A 116 6.39 58.06 26.43
CA GLU A 116 6.09 58.87 25.24
C GLU A 116 7.03 60.06 25.16
N MET A 117 7.29 60.72 26.29
CA MET A 117 8.20 61.86 26.36
C MET A 117 9.66 61.40 26.25
N PRO A 118 10.45 61.87 25.27
CA PRO A 118 11.82 61.37 25.04
C PRO A 118 12.74 61.47 26.26
N ALA A 119 12.66 62.57 27.02
CA ALA A 119 13.47 62.79 28.22
C ALA A 119 13.11 61.81 29.35
N SER A 120 11.81 61.59 29.58
CA SER A 120 11.31 60.63 30.57
C SER A 120 11.68 59.20 30.17
N ARG A 121 11.51 58.86 28.89
CA ARG A 121 11.89 57.56 28.33
C ARG A 121 13.38 57.25 28.52
N ASP A 122 14.28 58.18 28.22
CA ASP A 122 15.72 57.95 28.37
C ASP A 122 16.13 57.71 29.83
N ALA A 123 15.54 58.46 30.76
CA ALA A 123 15.76 58.28 32.19
C ALA A 123 15.20 56.94 32.69
N LEU A 124 14.00 56.56 32.24
CA LEU A 124 13.37 55.27 32.56
C LEU A 124 14.19 54.09 32.01
N LEU A 125 14.67 54.17 30.77
CA LEU A 125 15.51 53.13 30.19
C LEU A 125 16.82 52.97 30.96
N ALA A 126 17.46 54.06 31.37
CA ALA A 126 18.65 53.99 32.22
C ALA A 126 18.35 53.42 33.62
N TYR A 127 17.15 53.67 34.16
CA TYR A 127 16.71 53.11 35.44
C TYR A 127 16.50 51.59 35.34
N TRP A 128 15.75 51.14 34.34
CA TRP A 128 15.42 49.73 34.12
C TRP A 128 16.61 48.91 33.61
N ASP A 129 17.52 49.48 32.82
CA ASP A 129 18.77 48.80 32.43
C ASP A 129 19.63 48.48 33.66
N ARG A 130 19.74 49.38 34.63
CA ARG A 130 20.46 49.09 35.89
C ARG A 130 19.81 47.94 36.66
N TYR A 131 18.50 47.92 36.73
CA TYR A 131 17.75 46.84 37.39
C TYR A 131 17.97 45.50 36.70
N VAL A 132 17.77 45.45 35.38
CA VAL A 132 18.01 44.27 34.55
C VAL A 132 19.46 43.79 34.65
N ALA A 133 20.43 44.70 34.61
CA ALA A 133 21.85 44.39 34.75
C ALA A 133 22.18 43.81 36.14
N GLY A 134 21.57 44.33 37.21
CA GLY A 134 21.71 43.80 38.56
C GLY A 134 21.22 42.35 38.66
N LEU A 135 20.03 42.07 38.16
CA LEU A 135 19.47 40.72 38.17
C LEU A 135 20.27 39.74 37.30
N GLN A 136 20.80 40.18 36.16
CA GLN A 136 21.68 39.35 35.33
C GLN A 136 23.02 39.06 36.01
N ALA A 137 23.56 40.00 36.80
CA ALA A 137 24.76 39.77 37.60
C ALA A 137 24.53 38.69 38.69
N LEU A 138 23.30 38.57 39.19
CA LEU A 138 22.88 37.51 40.12
C LEU A 138 22.60 36.16 39.41
N GLY A 139 22.59 36.15 38.08
CA GLY A 139 22.41 34.96 37.25
C GLY A 139 20.98 34.67 36.82
N ILE A 140 20.05 35.63 36.98
CA ILE A 140 18.74 35.58 36.33
C ILE A 140 18.94 35.54 34.81
N ALA A 141 18.34 34.56 34.15
CA ALA A 141 18.59 34.25 32.75
C ALA A 141 17.45 34.66 31.81
N GLY A 142 16.37 35.22 32.34
CA GLY A 142 15.30 35.76 31.50
C GLY A 142 14.25 36.56 32.25
N PHE A 143 13.39 37.20 31.47
CA PHE A 143 12.34 38.10 31.95
C PHE A 143 11.02 37.85 31.23
N ARG A 144 9.93 37.67 31.98
CA ARG A 144 8.56 37.83 31.46
C ARG A 144 8.20 39.31 31.57
N CYS A 145 7.84 39.93 30.48
CA CYS A 145 7.53 41.36 30.44
C CYS A 145 6.02 41.54 30.55
N ASP A 146 5.58 42.01 31.72
CA ASP A 146 4.18 42.24 32.08
C ASP A 146 3.57 43.32 31.17
N ALA A 147 2.36 43.04 30.68
CA ALA A 147 1.60 43.94 29.80
C ALA A 147 2.48 44.65 28.75
N ALA A 148 3.34 43.89 28.05
CA ALA A 148 4.44 44.44 27.25
C ALA A 148 3.97 45.44 26.18
N TYR A 149 2.75 45.27 25.67
CA TYR A 149 2.07 46.15 24.71
C TYR A 149 1.81 47.58 25.22
N LYS A 150 1.81 47.80 26.55
CA LYS A 150 1.64 49.13 27.16
C LYS A 150 2.92 49.98 27.08
N VAL A 151 4.05 49.40 26.66
CA VAL A 151 5.34 50.08 26.55
C VAL A 151 5.75 50.14 25.07
N PRO A 152 6.21 51.31 24.57
CA PRO A 152 6.60 51.46 23.17
C PRO A 152 7.68 50.44 22.73
N ALA A 153 7.51 49.87 21.53
CA ALA A 153 8.43 48.88 20.97
C ALA A 153 9.90 49.38 20.88
N GLU A 154 10.13 50.68 20.75
CA GLU A 154 11.48 51.26 20.76
C GLU A 154 12.16 51.18 22.13
N ALA A 155 11.40 51.28 23.22
CA ALA A 155 11.92 51.15 24.57
C ALA A 155 12.35 49.70 24.83
N TRP A 156 11.52 48.73 24.44
CA TRP A 156 11.86 47.32 24.49
C TRP A 156 13.10 46.98 23.66
N ARG A 157 13.19 47.47 22.42
CA ARG A 157 14.34 47.21 21.54
C ARG A 157 15.66 47.66 22.17
N ARG A 158 15.65 48.81 22.86
CA ARG A 158 16.82 49.31 23.56
C ARG A 158 17.14 48.46 24.80
N LEU A 159 16.16 48.24 25.68
CA LEU A 159 16.38 47.49 26.93
C LEU A 159 16.81 46.04 26.67
N ILE A 160 16.16 45.36 25.73
CA ILE A 160 16.52 43.99 25.31
C ILE A 160 17.91 44.00 24.65
N GLY A 161 18.20 45.00 23.82
CA GLY A 161 19.51 45.14 23.18
C GLY A 161 20.66 45.32 24.17
N GLU A 162 20.47 46.16 25.18
CA GLU A 162 21.41 46.37 26.29
C GLU A 162 21.59 45.07 27.10
N ALA A 163 20.48 44.38 27.42
CA ALA A 163 20.49 43.09 28.12
C ALA A 163 21.23 41.98 27.38
N LYS A 164 20.97 41.82 26.09
CA LYS A 164 21.62 40.81 25.24
C LYS A 164 23.08 41.16 24.91
N THR A 165 23.46 42.44 24.97
CA THR A 165 24.88 42.86 24.87
C THR A 165 25.68 42.35 26.07
N ARG A 166 25.09 42.38 27.27
CA ARG A 166 25.72 41.88 28.50
C ARG A 166 25.66 40.35 28.60
N GLN A 167 24.56 39.72 28.20
CA GLN A 167 24.38 38.27 28.20
C GLN A 167 23.50 37.84 27.03
N ARG A 168 24.13 37.31 25.97
CA ARG A 168 23.47 36.98 24.71
C ARG A 168 22.30 36.00 24.84
N ASP A 169 22.41 35.06 25.77
CA ASP A 169 21.42 33.98 25.97
C ASP A 169 20.30 34.37 26.95
N CYS A 170 20.23 35.64 27.38
CA CYS A 170 19.14 36.14 28.21
C CYS A 170 17.83 36.18 27.40
N LEU A 171 16.78 35.53 27.91
CA LEU A 171 15.49 35.43 27.23
C LEU A 171 14.50 36.51 27.69
N PHE A 172 13.75 37.07 26.75
CA PHE A 172 12.64 37.98 27.02
C PHE A 172 11.35 37.40 26.45
N ALA A 173 10.34 37.20 27.28
CA ALA A 173 9.02 36.73 26.89
C ALA A 173 7.98 37.85 27.06
N ALA A 174 7.33 38.27 25.99
CA ALA A 174 6.31 39.32 26.04
C ALA A 174 4.95 38.74 26.44
N GLU A 175 4.35 39.30 27.47
CA GLU A 175 2.92 39.12 27.69
C GLU A 175 2.14 40.02 26.74
N THR A 176 1.43 39.39 25.80
CA THR A 176 0.56 40.06 24.82
C THR A 176 -0.89 39.61 24.96
N LEU A 177 -1.29 39.23 26.17
CA LEU A 177 -2.66 38.81 26.47
C LEU A 177 -3.59 40.04 26.43
N GLY A 178 -4.77 39.89 25.83
CA GLY A 178 -5.76 40.98 25.73
C GLY A 178 -5.40 42.12 24.77
N CYS A 179 -4.37 41.94 23.92
CA CYS A 179 -3.92 42.94 22.95
C CYS A 179 -4.67 42.83 21.62
N THR A 180 -4.72 43.92 20.86
CA THR A 180 -5.03 43.85 19.43
C THR A 180 -3.91 43.17 18.66
N PHE A 181 -4.23 42.72 17.45
CA PHE A 181 -3.27 42.07 16.57
C PHE A 181 -2.07 42.98 16.23
N ASP A 182 -2.33 44.26 15.92
CA ASP A 182 -1.30 45.23 15.55
C ASP A 182 -0.35 45.53 16.71
N GLU A 183 -0.89 45.62 17.94
CA GLU A 183 -0.09 45.78 19.17
C GLU A 183 0.80 44.56 19.43
N THR A 184 0.26 43.36 19.26
CA THR A 184 1.02 42.11 19.43
C THR A 184 2.18 42.04 18.44
N LYS A 185 1.93 42.37 17.17
CA LYS A 185 2.96 42.39 16.12
C LYS A 185 4.03 43.44 16.39
N ALA A 186 3.64 44.67 16.73
CA ALA A 186 4.57 45.75 17.05
C ALA A 186 5.45 45.41 18.27
N THR A 187 4.87 44.75 19.28
CA THR A 187 5.59 44.28 20.47
C THR A 187 6.58 43.18 20.09
N ALA A 188 6.16 42.18 19.31
CA ALA A 188 7.02 41.07 18.91
C ALA A 188 8.25 41.51 18.09
N ASP A 189 8.10 42.52 17.22
CA ASP A 189 9.19 43.15 16.45
C ASP A 189 10.20 43.95 17.31
N ALA A 190 10.00 44.03 18.63
CA ALA A 190 10.92 44.69 19.55
C ALA A 190 12.09 43.81 20.02
N GLY A 191 12.17 42.55 19.56
CA GLY A 191 13.30 41.65 19.85
C GLY A 191 13.05 40.64 20.97
N PHE A 192 11.79 40.39 21.31
CA PHE A 192 11.40 39.33 22.25
C PHE A 192 11.70 37.94 21.68
N ASP A 193 12.08 37.01 22.55
CA ASP A 193 12.36 35.62 22.19
C ASP A 193 11.08 34.76 22.18
N TYR A 194 10.08 35.11 23.00
CA TYR A 194 8.80 34.41 23.10
C TYR A 194 7.62 35.35 23.27
N LEU A 195 6.43 34.90 22.83
CA LEU A 195 5.14 35.54 23.10
C LEU A 195 4.23 34.62 23.90
N PHE A 196 3.52 35.14 24.90
CA PHE A 196 2.44 34.38 25.53
C PHE A 196 1.19 34.41 24.66
N ASN A 197 0.66 33.22 24.32
CA ASN A 197 -0.53 33.11 23.48
C ASN A 197 -1.80 32.86 24.31
N SER A 198 -2.95 32.94 23.64
CA SER A 198 -4.26 32.81 24.28
C SER A 198 -4.76 31.37 24.38
N PHE A 199 -3.90 30.35 24.27
CA PHE A 199 -4.32 28.94 24.25
C PHE A 199 -5.21 28.55 25.44
N ALA A 200 -4.97 29.10 26.64
CA ALA A 200 -5.74 28.76 27.84
C ALA A 200 -7.24 29.05 27.75
N TRP A 201 -7.67 29.93 26.84
CA TRP A 201 -9.09 30.22 26.59
C TRP A 201 -9.65 29.45 25.38
N TRP A 202 -8.82 28.67 24.68
CA TRP A 202 -9.26 27.89 23.53
C TRP A 202 -9.97 26.60 23.93
N ASP A 203 -11.14 26.38 23.35
CA ASP A 203 -12.01 25.22 23.56
C ASP A 203 -11.64 24.02 22.65
N GLY A 204 -10.68 24.19 21.74
CA GLY A 204 -10.30 23.17 20.74
C GLY A 204 -11.20 23.15 19.49
N ALA A 205 -12.32 23.89 19.50
CA ALA A 205 -13.31 23.91 18.43
C ALA A 205 -13.19 25.16 17.55
N GLN A 206 -13.00 26.34 18.14
CA GLN A 206 -12.96 27.61 17.40
C GLN A 206 -11.66 27.79 16.60
N SER A 207 -11.69 28.54 15.49
CA SER A 207 -10.53 28.73 14.61
C SER A 207 -9.54 29.80 15.08
N TRP A 208 -9.98 30.75 15.92
CA TRP A 208 -9.20 31.93 16.30
C TRP A 208 -7.83 31.61 16.89
N ALA A 209 -7.68 30.50 17.63
CA ALA A 209 -6.40 30.13 18.23
C ALA A 209 -5.38 29.70 17.18
N LEU A 210 -5.84 28.94 16.16
CA LEU A 210 -4.99 28.53 15.03
C LEU A 210 -4.67 29.70 14.12
N GLU A 211 -5.62 30.63 13.91
CA GLU A 211 -5.39 31.87 13.15
C GLU A 211 -4.39 32.79 13.86
N GLN A 212 -4.53 32.98 15.18
CA GLN A 212 -3.57 33.72 16.01
C GLN A 212 -2.18 33.08 15.92
N TYR A 213 -2.11 31.75 16.10
CA TYR A 213 -0.85 31.01 15.99
C TYR A 213 -0.20 31.16 14.62
N GLU A 214 -0.94 30.90 13.53
CA GLU A 214 -0.41 30.96 12.16
C GLU A 214 0.12 32.35 11.81
N THR A 215 -0.53 33.39 12.33
CA THR A 215 -0.13 34.76 12.05
C THR A 215 1.12 35.17 12.83
N LEU A 216 1.25 34.72 14.09
CA LEU A 216 2.36 35.12 14.96
C LEU A 216 3.59 34.23 14.88
N ARG A 217 3.46 32.96 14.45
CA ARG A 217 4.57 31.98 14.43
C ARG A 217 5.78 32.39 13.59
N THR A 218 5.60 33.31 12.64
CA THR A 218 6.68 33.84 11.80
C THR A 218 7.46 34.99 12.44
N VAL A 219 6.93 35.56 13.53
CA VAL A 219 7.54 36.69 14.24
C VAL A 219 8.38 36.19 15.42
N ALA A 220 7.77 35.45 16.34
CA ALA A 220 8.45 34.83 17.47
C ALA A 220 7.71 33.54 17.91
N PRO A 221 8.43 32.53 18.43
CA PRO A 221 7.82 31.36 19.06
C PRO A 221 6.87 31.74 20.20
N SER A 222 5.84 30.94 20.46
CA SER A 222 4.91 31.20 21.56
C SER A 222 5.10 30.26 22.75
N ILE A 223 4.63 30.71 23.92
CA ILE A 223 4.47 29.92 25.13
C ILE A 223 2.97 29.74 25.36
N ALA A 224 2.52 28.49 25.37
CA ALA A 224 1.18 28.11 25.81
C ALA A 224 1.19 27.76 27.29
N PHE A 225 0.02 27.82 27.92
CA PHE A 225 -0.16 27.35 29.28
C PHE A 225 -1.51 26.63 29.40
N PRO A 226 -1.59 25.53 30.17
CA PRO A 226 -2.86 24.83 30.35
C PRO A 226 -3.89 25.69 31.09
N GLU A 227 -3.40 26.60 31.94
CA GLU A 227 -4.07 27.67 32.70
C GLU A 227 -3.01 28.69 33.18
N ASN A 228 -3.39 29.92 33.53
CA ASN A 228 -2.49 30.92 34.13
C ASN A 228 -2.90 31.27 35.57
N HIS A 229 -2.18 32.22 36.18
CA HIS A 229 -2.43 32.63 37.58
C HIS A 229 -3.59 33.61 37.74
N ASP A 230 -4.03 34.30 36.67
CA ASP A 230 -5.13 35.27 36.68
C ASP A 230 -6.50 34.68 36.34
N MET A 231 -6.60 33.35 36.23
CA MET A 231 -7.84 32.66 35.88
C MET A 231 -8.25 31.64 36.93
N ALA A 232 -9.54 31.29 36.92
CA ALA A 232 -10.06 30.16 37.67
C ALA A 232 -9.29 28.88 37.32
N ARG A 233 -8.93 28.10 38.35
CA ARG A 233 -8.24 26.82 38.18
C ARG A 233 -9.10 25.86 37.37
N LEU A 234 -8.51 25.13 36.42
CA LEU A 234 -9.24 24.15 35.60
C LEU A 234 -9.92 23.09 36.47
N ALA A 235 -9.24 22.63 37.53
CA ALA A 235 -9.79 21.65 38.47
C ALA A 235 -11.01 22.16 39.25
N ALA A 236 -11.17 23.48 39.42
CA ALA A 236 -12.31 24.05 40.14
C ALA A 236 -13.64 23.77 39.44
N GLY A 237 -13.64 23.64 38.11
CA GLY A 237 -14.81 23.32 37.29
C GLY A 237 -15.10 21.82 37.13
N LEU A 238 -14.31 20.94 37.76
CA LEU A 238 -14.43 19.48 37.63
C LEU A 238 -15.01 18.84 38.89
N ASP A 239 -15.53 17.62 38.77
CA ASP A 239 -16.07 16.85 39.89
C ASP A 239 -14.95 16.55 40.91
N ALA A 240 -15.13 17.04 42.15
CA ALA A 240 -14.17 16.85 43.23
C ALA A 240 -14.11 15.40 43.71
N ASP A 241 -15.19 14.64 43.52
CA ASP A 241 -15.32 13.26 43.98
C ASP A 241 -14.75 12.25 42.95
N ASP A 242 -14.23 12.72 41.81
CA ASP A 242 -13.57 11.91 40.77
C ASP A 242 -12.11 12.35 40.51
N PRO A 243 -11.15 11.98 41.37
CA PRO A 243 -9.73 12.30 41.18
C PRO A 243 -9.14 11.78 39.86
N ASP A 244 -9.64 10.64 39.36
CA ASP A 244 -9.19 10.05 38.09
C ASP A 244 -9.69 10.87 36.89
N GLY A 245 -10.93 11.37 36.95
CA GLY A 245 -11.49 12.31 35.99
C GLY A 245 -10.76 13.64 35.96
N VAL A 246 -10.45 14.20 37.14
CA VAL A 246 -9.62 15.41 37.26
C VAL A 246 -8.24 15.17 36.65
N ALA A 247 -7.56 14.07 37.01
CA ALA A 247 -6.26 13.72 36.46
C ALA A 247 -6.32 13.56 34.93
N ARG A 248 -7.38 12.95 34.38
CA ARG A 248 -7.56 12.78 32.92
C ARG A 248 -7.70 14.14 32.21
N ALA A 249 -8.52 15.04 32.75
CA ALA A 249 -8.72 16.37 32.18
C ALA A 249 -7.44 17.21 32.21
N LEU A 250 -6.69 17.18 33.32
CA LEU A 250 -5.42 17.89 33.45
C LEU A 250 -4.36 17.32 32.49
N LYS A 251 -4.25 15.99 32.38
CA LYS A 251 -3.34 15.35 31.40
C LYS A 251 -3.68 15.75 29.96
N GLY A 252 -4.97 15.71 29.59
CA GLY A 252 -5.42 16.07 28.25
C GLY A 252 -5.14 17.53 27.92
N ARG A 253 -5.46 18.46 28.84
CA ARG A 253 -5.19 19.89 28.65
C ARG A 253 -3.71 20.20 28.56
N TYR A 254 -2.90 19.58 29.43
CA TYR A 254 -1.44 19.73 29.38
C TYR A 254 -0.85 19.18 28.08
N ALA A 255 -1.34 18.03 27.59
CA ALA A 255 -0.90 17.44 26.32
C ALA A 255 -1.23 18.33 25.12
N LEU A 256 -2.41 18.93 25.08
CA LEU A 256 -2.77 19.90 24.04
C LEU A 256 -1.91 21.16 24.12
N ALA A 257 -1.72 21.75 25.30
CA ALA A 257 -0.87 22.93 25.48
C ALA A 257 0.58 22.66 25.03
N ALA A 258 1.13 21.52 25.45
CA ALA A 258 2.50 21.11 25.14
C ALA A 258 2.71 20.83 23.64
N ALA A 259 1.65 20.36 22.96
CA ALA A 259 1.68 20.09 21.53
C ALA A 259 1.34 21.32 20.66
N PHE A 260 0.76 22.38 21.24
CA PHE A 260 0.35 23.58 20.50
C PHE A 260 1.48 24.58 20.27
N SER A 261 2.41 24.74 21.21
CA SER A 261 3.45 25.79 21.18
C SER A 261 4.88 25.27 21.32
N ALA A 262 5.88 26.08 20.98
CA ALA A 262 7.30 25.80 21.22
C ALA A 262 7.74 26.05 22.68
N GLY A 263 6.92 26.71 23.51
CA GLY A 263 7.11 26.80 24.94
C GLY A 263 5.85 26.37 25.70
N ILE A 264 6.05 25.89 26.93
CA ILE A 264 4.96 25.63 27.87
C ILE A 264 5.29 26.20 29.25
N LEU A 265 4.33 26.93 29.83
CA LEU A 265 4.37 27.40 31.21
C LEU A 265 3.25 26.70 31.99
N MET A 266 3.51 26.34 33.24
CA MET A 266 2.52 25.71 34.12
C MET A 266 2.60 26.37 35.50
N PRO A 267 1.49 26.90 36.04
CA PRO A 267 1.46 27.42 37.40
C PRO A 267 1.55 26.26 38.40
N ILE A 268 2.19 26.53 39.54
CA ILE A 268 2.29 25.57 40.65
C ILE A 268 0.89 25.16 41.14
N GLY A 269 0.72 23.90 41.51
CA GLY A 269 -0.56 23.37 41.96
C GLY A 269 -1.38 22.73 40.85
N TYR A 270 -1.01 22.93 39.58
CA TYR A 270 -1.71 22.32 38.45
C TYR A 270 -1.54 20.82 38.46
N GLU A 271 -0.32 20.37 38.75
CA GLU A 271 0.07 18.97 38.84
C GLU A 271 -0.67 18.22 39.95
N TRP A 272 -1.16 18.95 40.96
CA TRP A 272 -1.94 18.44 42.08
C TRP A 272 -3.42 18.78 41.97
N GLY A 273 -3.92 19.34 40.87
CA GLY A 273 -5.34 19.65 40.70
C GLY A 273 -5.90 20.64 41.73
N PHE A 274 -5.10 21.61 42.18
CA PHE A 274 -5.54 22.68 43.09
C PHE A 274 -6.72 23.44 42.48
N ARG A 275 -7.73 23.74 43.31
CA ARG A 275 -8.98 24.38 42.93
C ARG A 275 -9.01 25.85 43.35
N ARG A 276 -8.21 26.26 44.33
CA ARG A 276 -8.14 27.66 44.78
C ARG A 276 -7.37 28.52 43.79
N GLU A 277 -7.92 29.68 43.47
CA GLU A 277 -7.27 30.68 42.62
C GLU A 277 -5.98 31.21 43.27
N LEU A 278 -5.00 31.53 42.43
CA LEU A 278 -3.79 32.21 42.89
C LEU A 278 -4.09 33.71 42.96
N HIS A 279 -3.85 34.33 44.11
CA HIS A 279 -4.09 35.75 44.36
C HIS A 279 -2.76 36.47 44.64
N VAL A 280 -2.51 37.55 43.90
CA VAL A 280 -1.25 38.32 43.94
C VAL A 280 -1.05 39.11 45.23
N VAL A 281 -2.00 39.08 46.17
CA VAL A 281 -1.89 39.69 47.50
C VAL A 281 -1.88 38.63 48.60
N ASP A 282 -2.82 37.68 48.53
CA ASP A 282 -3.20 36.86 49.68
C ASP A 282 -2.64 35.43 49.65
N THR A 283 -2.15 34.95 48.49
CA THR A 283 -1.67 33.57 48.40
C THR A 283 -0.50 33.32 49.33
N SER A 284 -0.63 32.27 50.13
CA SER A 284 0.24 31.93 51.23
C SER A 284 0.53 30.41 51.26
N PRO A 285 1.55 29.95 52.02
CA PRO A 285 1.81 28.52 52.18
C PRO A 285 0.62 27.72 52.75
N GLN A 286 -0.29 28.37 53.47
CA GLN A 286 -1.50 27.76 54.03
C GLN A 286 -2.55 27.42 52.96
N ASP A 287 -2.40 27.95 51.74
CA ASP A 287 -3.33 27.70 50.63
C ASP A 287 -3.09 26.38 49.89
N ARG A 288 -2.09 25.59 50.29
CA ARG A 288 -1.86 24.25 49.73
C ARG A 288 -3.05 23.32 49.99
N GLU A 289 -3.47 22.61 48.95
CA GLU A 289 -4.60 21.67 48.98
C GLU A 289 -4.14 20.21 48.96
N GLU A 290 -4.93 19.32 49.58
CA GLU A 290 -4.77 17.86 49.44
C GLU A 290 -5.93 17.31 48.60
N THR A 291 -5.67 17.00 47.33
CA THR A 291 -6.71 16.68 46.33
C THR A 291 -6.77 15.21 45.93
N GLY A 292 -5.74 14.42 46.30
CA GLY A 292 -5.58 13.04 45.83
C GLY A 292 -5.12 12.91 44.36
N VAL A 293 -4.82 14.01 43.69
CA VAL A 293 -4.36 14.04 42.29
C VAL A 293 -2.85 14.30 42.23
N ASP A 294 -2.12 13.53 41.42
CA ASP A 294 -0.74 13.81 41.06
C ASP A 294 -0.46 13.37 39.62
N ILE A 295 -0.27 14.35 38.73
CA ILE A 295 0.07 14.12 37.32
C ILE A 295 1.55 14.41 37.00
N SER A 296 2.39 14.65 38.00
CA SER A 296 3.80 15.05 37.84
C SER A 296 4.61 14.07 36.99
N ALA A 297 4.33 12.76 37.13
CA ALA A 297 4.98 11.72 36.33
C ALA A 297 4.61 11.82 34.85
N PHE A 298 3.34 12.10 34.54
CA PHE A 298 2.87 12.30 33.16
C PHE A 298 3.47 13.57 32.55
N VAL A 299 3.43 14.69 33.29
CA VAL A 299 4.06 15.96 32.90
C VAL A 299 5.53 15.74 32.55
N GLY A 300 6.26 15.03 33.42
CA GLY A 300 7.66 14.69 33.18
C GLY A 300 7.88 13.82 31.93
N ALA A 301 7.03 12.82 31.70
CA ALA A 301 7.13 11.96 30.52
C ALA A 301 6.84 12.71 29.22
N LEU A 302 5.83 13.58 29.22
CA LEU A 302 5.44 14.38 28.07
C LEU A 302 6.48 15.46 27.73
N ASN A 303 7.09 16.10 28.73
CA ASN A 303 8.18 17.05 28.50
C ASN A 303 9.42 16.39 27.86
N ARG A 304 9.72 15.13 28.23
CA ARG A 304 10.78 14.36 27.52
C ARG A 304 10.38 14.06 26.08
N LEU A 305 9.17 13.56 25.87
CA LEU A 305 8.67 13.27 24.53
C LEU A 305 8.72 14.51 23.63
N ARG A 306 8.31 15.66 24.17
CA ARG A 306 8.38 16.94 23.48
C ARG A 306 9.80 17.25 23.03
N ALA A 307 10.80 17.11 23.91
CA ALA A 307 12.21 17.30 23.56
C ALA A 307 12.71 16.32 22.46
N GLU A 308 12.11 15.13 22.34
CA GLU A 308 12.47 14.12 21.34
C GLU A 308 11.78 14.33 19.98
N LEU A 309 10.63 15.01 19.93
CA LEU A 309 9.83 15.21 18.71
C LEU A 309 10.13 16.57 18.06
N PRO A 310 10.86 16.65 16.92
CA PRO A 310 11.27 17.92 16.33
C PRO A 310 10.11 18.87 16.01
N ALA A 311 8.99 18.33 15.53
CA ALA A 311 7.81 19.12 15.19
C ALA A 311 7.18 19.82 16.40
N LEU A 312 7.41 19.35 17.64
CA LEU A 312 6.89 19.99 18.86
C LEU A 312 7.86 21.03 19.46
N ASN A 313 9.11 21.09 18.98
CA ASN A 313 10.15 21.99 19.50
C ASN A 313 10.32 23.28 18.69
N VAL A 314 9.58 23.45 17.59
CA VAL A 314 9.65 24.63 16.73
C VAL A 314 8.26 25.18 16.45
N GLU A 315 8.18 26.48 16.15
CA GLU A 315 6.91 27.15 15.80
C GLU A 315 6.54 26.92 14.31
N GLY A 316 6.45 25.65 13.92
CA GLY A 316 6.09 25.26 12.55
C GLY A 316 4.59 25.31 12.29
N ALA A 317 4.17 25.04 11.04
CA ALA A 317 2.78 25.15 10.63
C ALA A 317 1.88 24.12 11.37
N GLN A 318 0.67 24.56 11.72
CA GLN A 318 -0.35 23.73 12.36
C GLN A 318 -1.62 23.67 11.50
N TRP A 319 -2.00 22.47 11.08
CA TRP A 319 -3.14 22.25 10.21
C TRP A 319 -4.21 21.42 10.90
N ARG A 320 -5.43 21.95 11.01
CA ARG A 320 -6.56 21.16 11.49
C ARG A 320 -7.00 20.18 10.41
N LEU A 321 -6.88 18.89 10.72
CA LEU A 321 -7.33 17.79 9.86
C LEU A 321 -8.75 17.35 10.16
N SER A 322 -9.32 17.64 11.34
CA SER A 322 -10.73 17.36 11.63
C SER A 322 -11.64 18.50 11.15
N ALA A 323 -12.95 18.24 11.02
CA ALA A 323 -13.91 19.31 10.72
C ALA A 323 -14.04 20.28 11.92
N PRO A 324 -14.38 21.57 11.71
CA PRO A 324 -14.57 22.55 12.80
C PRO A 324 -15.57 22.12 13.87
N ASP A 325 -16.64 21.43 13.47
CA ASP A 325 -17.74 20.91 14.31
C ASP A 325 -17.50 19.48 14.83
N SER A 326 -16.36 18.86 14.50
CA SER A 326 -16.05 17.51 14.95
C SER A 326 -15.83 17.47 16.46
N PRO A 327 -16.41 16.49 17.19
CA PRO A 327 -16.16 16.28 18.61
C PRO A 327 -14.73 15.81 18.91
N ALA A 328 -13.95 15.50 17.86
CA ALA A 328 -12.54 15.21 17.96
C ALA A 328 -11.69 16.24 17.20
N LEU A 329 -10.66 16.73 17.85
CA LEU A 329 -9.62 17.56 17.25
C LEU A 329 -8.54 16.65 16.65
N ALA A 330 -8.27 16.82 15.35
CA ALA A 330 -7.07 16.27 14.73
C ALA A 330 -6.22 17.43 14.22
N LEU A 331 -5.00 17.57 14.76
CA LEU A 331 -4.10 18.68 14.47
C LEU A 331 -2.75 18.13 13.99
N LEU A 332 -2.34 18.50 12.78
CA LEU A 332 -1.04 18.17 12.23
C LEU A 332 -0.09 19.33 12.45
N ARG A 333 0.91 19.15 13.30
CA ARG A 333 2.01 20.09 13.50
C ARG A 333 3.24 19.62 12.75
N MET A 334 3.92 20.53 12.05
CA MET A 334 5.11 20.23 11.25
C MET A 334 6.32 20.99 11.79
N ASP A 335 7.52 20.51 11.48
CA ASP A 335 8.77 21.21 11.81
C ASP A 335 9.14 22.35 10.83
N ALA A 336 8.26 22.63 9.86
CA ALA A 336 8.42 23.70 8.88
C ALA A 336 7.08 24.39 8.59
N GLY A 337 7.10 25.46 7.80
CA GLY A 337 5.90 26.21 7.42
C GLY A 337 5.01 25.56 6.37
N HIS A 338 5.42 24.45 5.77
CA HIS A 338 4.69 23.76 4.69
C HIS A 338 5.11 22.28 4.63
N PRO A 339 4.21 21.32 4.30
CA PRO A 339 4.56 19.89 4.23
C PRO A 339 5.68 19.57 3.25
N GLY A 340 5.79 20.33 2.16
CA GLY A 340 6.86 20.16 1.16
C GLY A 340 8.28 20.45 1.67
N ALA A 341 8.40 21.23 2.75
CA ALA A 341 9.67 21.56 3.39
C ALA A 341 9.86 20.83 4.74
N ALA A 342 8.80 20.25 5.28
CA ALA A 342 8.83 19.56 6.57
C ALA A 342 9.59 18.23 6.49
N SER A 343 10.42 17.96 7.48
CA SER A 343 11.10 16.67 7.66
C SER A 343 10.40 15.80 8.69
N HIS A 344 9.67 16.41 9.62
CA HIS A 344 8.96 15.74 10.70
C HIS A 344 7.56 16.35 10.90
N ALA A 345 6.62 15.51 11.30
CA ALA A 345 5.31 15.94 11.72
C ALA A 345 4.86 15.22 12.99
N THR A 346 3.99 15.87 13.74
CA THR A 346 3.26 15.29 14.87
C THR A 346 1.77 15.50 14.65
N LEU A 347 1.02 14.40 14.62
CA LEU A 347 -0.44 14.39 14.59
C LEU A 347 -0.96 14.25 16.02
N VAL A 348 -1.70 15.24 16.47
CA VAL A 348 -2.39 15.27 17.76
C VAL A 348 -3.84 14.91 17.52
N LEU A 349 -4.32 13.84 18.15
CA LEU A 349 -5.74 13.50 18.19
C LEU A 349 -6.25 13.74 19.60
N ALA A 350 -7.33 14.49 19.75
CA ALA A 350 -7.95 14.75 21.05
C ALA A 350 -9.46 14.61 20.98
N ASN A 351 -10.03 13.83 21.89
CA ASN A 351 -11.46 13.78 22.08
C ASN A 351 -11.89 14.91 23.02
N LEU A 352 -12.60 15.90 22.49
CA LEU A 352 -13.09 17.06 23.25
C LEU A 352 -14.46 16.81 23.90
N GLY A 353 -15.09 15.68 23.58
CA GLY A 353 -16.43 15.31 24.06
C GLY A 353 -16.45 14.47 25.34
N ALA A 354 -17.64 14.30 25.89
CA ALA A 354 -17.90 13.50 27.09
C ALA A 354 -18.10 11.99 26.82
N SER A 355 -18.06 11.56 25.56
CA SER A 355 -18.23 10.17 25.13
C SER A 355 -17.10 9.72 24.21
N GLU A 356 -16.91 8.42 24.07
CA GLU A 356 -15.98 7.83 23.10
C GLU A 356 -16.27 8.33 21.67
N GLN A 357 -15.23 8.61 20.89
CA GLN A 357 -15.33 9.08 19.51
C GLN A 357 -14.61 8.14 18.54
N PRO A 358 -15.29 7.68 17.47
CA PRO A 358 -14.64 6.94 16.40
C PRO A 358 -13.88 7.89 15.47
N ILE A 359 -12.65 7.52 15.11
CA ILE A 359 -11.77 8.29 14.23
C ILE A 359 -11.38 7.42 13.03
N GLU A 360 -11.81 7.85 11.85
CA GLU A 360 -11.47 7.21 10.57
C GLU A 360 -10.01 7.53 10.18
N ALA A 361 -9.10 6.57 10.36
CA ALA A 361 -7.68 6.77 10.10
C ALA A 361 -7.40 7.16 8.63
N SER A 362 -8.12 6.55 7.69
CA SER A 362 -8.02 6.85 6.25
C SER A 362 -8.27 8.33 5.95
N ALA A 363 -9.32 8.91 6.53
CA ALA A 363 -9.69 10.30 6.28
C ALA A 363 -8.61 11.28 6.78
N LEU A 364 -8.01 10.96 7.94
CA LEU A 364 -6.91 11.75 8.49
C LEU A 364 -5.64 11.64 7.65
N LEU A 365 -5.22 10.42 7.33
CA LEU A 365 -4.01 10.18 6.53
C LEU A 365 -4.11 10.84 5.15
N MET A 366 -5.27 10.81 4.50
CA MET A 366 -5.50 11.53 3.23
C MET A 366 -5.27 13.04 3.37
N ARG A 367 -5.73 13.65 4.47
CA ARG A 367 -5.58 15.09 4.72
C ARG A 367 -4.14 15.49 5.06
N THR A 368 -3.26 14.54 5.40
CA THR A 368 -1.80 14.81 5.52
C THR A 368 -1.11 14.99 4.16
N GLY A 369 -1.79 14.71 3.04
CA GLY A 369 -1.24 14.87 1.69
C GLY A 369 -0.17 13.85 1.31
N GLY A 370 0.04 12.78 2.10
CA GLY A 370 1.02 11.73 1.81
C GLY A 370 2.49 12.18 1.89
N ALA A 371 2.76 13.32 2.52
CA ALA A 371 4.11 13.87 2.64
C ALA A 371 4.99 13.12 3.67
N PHE A 372 4.35 12.40 4.59
CA PHE A 372 4.99 11.71 5.71
C PHE A 372 4.81 10.20 5.59
N ALA A 373 5.76 9.47 6.18
CA ALA A 373 5.75 8.02 6.25
C ALA A 373 4.72 7.53 7.29
N GLU A 374 4.98 6.39 7.91
CA GLU A 374 4.13 5.83 8.96
C GLU A 374 4.08 6.73 10.21
N PHE A 375 2.87 7.06 10.66
CA PHE A 375 2.61 7.75 11.93
C PHE A 375 2.63 6.75 13.09
N ARG A 376 3.51 6.97 14.06
CA ARG A 376 3.72 6.10 15.23
C ARG A 376 3.24 6.76 16.50
N ASP A 377 2.44 6.05 17.29
CA ASP A 377 1.94 6.54 18.57
C ASP A 377 3.03 6.56 19.65
N HIS A 378 3.18 7.72 20.31
CA HIS A 378 4.14 7.96 21.39
C HIS A 378 3.48 8.39 22.70
N THR A 379 2.16 8.26 22.81
CA THR A 379 1.38 8.80 23.94
C THR A 379 1.86 8.25 25.30
N PRO A 380 2.35 9.10 26.23
CA PRO A 380 2.84 8.64 27.52
C PRO A 380 1.75 7.97 28.37
N GLY A 381 2.05 6.77 28.88
CA GLY A 381 1.15 6.06 29.79
C GLY A 381 -0.01 5.32 29.10
N ALA A 382 -0.02 5.24 27.77
CA ALA A 382 -1.01 4.48 27.00
C ALA A 382 -0.33 3.43 26.08
N PRO A 383 -0.99 2.28 25.82
CA PRO A 383 -0.49 1.32 24.84
C PRO A 383 -0.54 1.92 23.42
N PRO A 384 0.51 1.73 22.59
CA PRO A 384 0.52 2.25 21.22
C PRO A 384 -0.63 1.71 20.38
N ILE A 385 -1.33 2.59 19.66
CA ILE A 385 -2.32 2.22 18.65
C ILE A 385 -1.80 2.49 17.23
N ALA A 386 -2.13 1.61 16.29
CA ALA A 386 -1.70 1.75 14.90
C ALA A 386 -2.64 2.69 14.14
N LEU A 387 -2.09 3.69 13.44
CA LEU A 387 -2.85 4.56 12.54
C LEU A 387 -2.75 4.02 11.11
N ALA A 388 -3.48 2.94 10.81
CA ALA A 388 -3.43 2.28 9.49
C ALA A 388 -4.65 2.64 8.60
N PRO A 389 -4.46 2.77 7.27
CA PRO A 389 -5.58 2.93 6.35
C PRO A 389 -6.58 1.78 6.46
N GLY A 390 -7.87 2.13 6.56
CA GLY A 390 -8.98 1.18 6.71
C GLY A 390 -9.42 0.92 8.14
N ASP A 391 -8.64 1.36 9.14
CA ASP A 391 -8.99 1.19 10.55
C ASP A 391 -9.78 2.38 11.10
N THR A 392 -10.66 2.09 12.06
CA THR A 392 -11.35 3.08 12.89
C THR A 392 -10.77 3.00 14.30
N LEU A 393 -10.23 4.12 14.80
CA LEU A 393 -9.72 4.23 16.17
C LEU A 393 -10.84 4.67 17.10
N ALA A 394 -10.91 4.11 18.31
CA ALA A 394 -11.79 4.58 19.36
C ALA A 394 -10.99 5.44 20.35
N LEU A 395 -11.34 6.73 20.48
CA LEU A 395 -10.75 7.64 21.47
C LEU A 395 -11.71 7.83 22.64
N ALA A 396 -11.28 7.48 23.86
CA ALA A 396 -12.06 7.68 25.07
C ALA A 396 -12.32 9.17 25.37
N ALA A 397 -13.32 9.48 26.20
CA ALA A 397 -13.65 10.86 26.56
C ALA A 397 -12.45 11.57 27.22
N GLY A 398 -12.06 12.74 26.70
CA GLY A 398 -10.89 13.49 27.16
C GLY A 398 -9.53 12.87 26.81
N GLU A 399 -9.50 11.81 26.00
CA GLU A 399 -8.25 11.17 25.58
C GLU A 399 -7.51 11.99 24.53
N VAL A 400 -6.19 12.10 24.70
CA VAL A 400 -5.27 12.72 23.74
C VAL A 400 -4.22 11.70 23.32
N ARG A 401 -4.00 11.58 22.01
CA ARG A 401 -3.00 10.73 21.38
C ARG A 401 -2.03 11.54 20.55
N LEU A 402 -0.74 11.21 20.61
CA LEU A 402 0.34 11.90 19.90
C LEU A 402 1.06 10.93 18.98
N PHE A 403 0.96 11.16 17.67
CA PHE A 403 1.63 10.36 16.66
C PHE A 403 2.73 11.15 15.98
N SER A 404 3.91 10.55 15.75
CA SER A 404 4.99 11.20 15.00
C SER A 404 5.26 10.49 13.68
N ALA A 405 5.66 11.25 12.66
CA ALA A 405 6.10 10.72 11.38
C ALA A 405 7.28 11.52 10.82
N SER A 406 8.16 10.84 10.09
CA SER A 406 9.21 11.47 9.29
C SER A 406 8.78 11.57 7.84
N ARG A 407 9.42 12.46 7.06
CA ARG A 407 9.11 12.65 5.64
C ARG A 407 9.22 11.34 4.87
N ALA A 408 8.24 11.07 4.01
CA ALA A 408 8.29 9.94 3.10
C ALA A 408 9.44 10.15 2.09
N VAL A 409 10.38 9.21 2.05
CA VAL A 409 11.42 9.18 1.01
C VAL A 409 10.85 8.39 -0.16
N ALA A 410 10.69 9.05 -1.31
CA ALA A 410 10.32 8.35 -2.53
C ALA A 410 11.38 7.26 -2.79
N PRO A 411 10.97 5.99 -2.98
CA PRO A 411 11.92 4.96 -3.37
C PRO A 411 12.58 5.42 -4.67
N LYS A 412 13.91 5.34 -4.74
CA LYS A 412 14.62 5.55 -6.02
C LYS A 412 14.10 4.46 -6.96
N ALA A 413 13.15 4.81 -7.83
CA ALA A 413 12.77 3.96 -8.94
C ALA A 413 14.07 3.57 -9.65
N ALA A 414 14.27 2.28 -9.92
CA ALA A 414 15.41 1.85 -10.72
C ALA A 414 15.40 2.70 -11.99
N ALA A 415 16.40 3.57 -12.16
CA ALA A 415 16.46 4.46 -13.29
C ALA A 415 16.34 3.59 -14.55
N ARG A 416 15.32 3.85 -15.38
CA ARG A 416 15.26 3.26 -16.71
C ARG A 416 16.57 3.68 -17.40
N SER A 417 17.52 2.76 -17.47
CA SER A 417 18.92 3.02 -17.78
C SER A 417 19.19 3.25 -19.26
N GLN A 418 18.15 3.19 -20.09
CA GLN A 418 18.25 3.37 -21.53
C GLN A 418 17.68 4.73 -21.94
N PRO A 419 18.38 5.47 -22.81
CA PRO A 419 17.81 6.66 -23.44
C PRO A 419 16.52 6.26 -24.18
N PRO A 420 15.50 7.13 -24.24
CA PRO A 420 14.24 6.81 -24.90
C PRO A 420 14.47 6.49 -26.38
N GLY A 421 14.16 5.26 -26.79
CA GLY A 421 14.37 4.76 -28.16
C GLY A 421 13.21 5.01 -29.13
N GLY A 422 12.08 5.56 -28.66
CA GLY A 422 10.86 5.73 -29.47
C GLY A 422 10.16 4.41 -29.82
N GLU A 423 10.50 3.32 -29.13
CA GLU A 423 9.82 2.03 -29.22
C GLU A 423 8.37 2.14 -28.72
N GLY A 424 7.47 1.30 -29.25
CA GLY A 424 6.07 1.27 -28.83
C GLY A 424 5.22 2.39 -29.43
N ARG A 425 5.64 2.99 -30.57
CA ARG A 425 4.89 4.06 -31.22
C ARG A 425 3.54 3.58 -31.77
N VAL A 426 3.53 2.44 -32.44
CA VAL A 426 2.26 1.79 -32.80
C VAL A 426 1.74 1.07 -31.57
N ILE A 427 0.56 1.45 -31.10
CA ILE A 427 -0.07 0.88 -29.93
C ILE A 427 -0.70 -0.45 -30.32
N ILE A 428 -0.48 -1.47 -29.49
CA ILE A 428 -1.12 -2.77 -29.61
C ILE A 428 -1.74 -3.07 -28.25
N GLU A 429 -3.06 -3.08 -28.19
CA GLU A 429 -3.80 -3.36 -26.97
C GLU A 429 -5.01 -4.26 -27.24
N ASN A 430 -5.66 -4.68 -26.16
CA ASN A 430 -6.85 -5.54 -26.22
C ASN A 430 -6.63 -6.77 -27.12
N VAL A 431 -5.54 -7.51 -26.89
CA VAL A 431 -5.21 -8.69 -27.70
C VAL A 431 -6.13 -9.84 -27.29
N TRP A 432 -6.67 -10.54 -28.29
CA TRP A 432 -7.44 -11.77 -28.09
C TRP A 432 -7.01 -12.84 -29.09
N PRO A 433 -7.00 -14.12 -28.69
CA PRO A 433 -7.26 -14.55 -27.33
C PRO A 433 -6.05 -14.28 -26.42
N GLU A 434 -6.32 -13.76 -25.22
CA GLU A 434 -5.35 -13.60 -24.15
C GLU A 434 -6.02 -13.95 -22.83
N LEU A 435 -5.51 -14.99 -22.16
CA LEU A 435 -6.08 -15.48 -20.91
C LEU A 435 -5.16 -15.16 -19.74
N ASP A 436 -5.74 -14.58 -18.68
CA ASP A 436 -5.06 -14.24 -17.42
C ASP A 436 -3.80 -13.38 -17.61
N GLY A 437 -3.80 -12.43 -18.56
CA GLY A 437 -2.63 -11.60 -18.86
C GLY A 437 -1.51 -12.37 -19.55
N GLY A 438 -1.86 -13.31 -20.44
CA GLY A 438 -0.92 -14.17 -21.17
C GLY A 438 -0.35 -15.35 -20.40
N ARG A 439 -0.75 -15.56 -19.14
CA ARG A 439 -0.25 -16.66 -18.30
C ARG A 439 -0.86 -18.02 -18.64
N THR A 440 -2.04 -18.03 -19.27
CA THR A 440 -2.76 -19.26 -19.59
C THR A 440 -2.72 -19.47 -21.10
N PRO A 441 -2.18 -20.61 -21.59
CA PRO A 441 -2.24 -20.93 -23.00
C PRO A 441 -3.67 -21.22 -23.43
N ILE A 442 -4.08 -20.74 -24.61
CA ILE A 442 -5.28 -21.23 -25.25
C ILE A 442 -5.06 -22.64 -25.81
N LYS A 443 -6.15 -23.34 -26.10
CA LYS A 443 -6.18 -24.74 -26.48
C LYS A 443 -6.98 -24.93 -27.74
N GLN A 444 -6.31 -25.47 -28.74
CA GLN A 444 -6.85 -25.65 -30.07
C GLN A 444 -6.55 -27.07 -30.58
N VAL A 445 -7.11 -27.44 -31.72
CA VAL A 445 -6.80 -28.73 -32.37
C VAL A 445 -5.89 -28.51 -33.57
N VAL A 446 -5.02 -29.48 -33.88
CA VAL A 446 -4.23 -29.47 -35.12
C VAL A 446 -5.13 -29.35 -36.35
N GLY A 447 -4.77 -28.47 -37.29
CA GLY A 447 -5.48 -28.27 -38.55
C GLY A 447 -6.46 -27.09 -38.57
N GLU A 448 -6.88 -26.58 -37.41
CA GLU A 448 -7.67 -25.33 -37.39
C GLU A 448 -6.73 -24.09 -37.35
N VAL A 449 -7.33 -22.90 -37.40
CA VAL A 449 -6.63 -21.61 -37.43
C VAL A 449 -6.89 -20.85 -36.14
N VAL A 450 -5.86 -20.20 -35.56
CA VAL A 450 -6.08 -19.33 -34.41
C VAL A 450 -6.50 -18.01 -34.99
N GLU A 451 -7.69 -17.54 -34.66
CA GLU A 451 -8.09 -16.17 -34.95
C GLU A 451 -7.54 -15.29 -33.84
N VAL A 452 -6.73 -14.30 -34.22
CA VAL A 452 -6.17 -13.33 -33.28
C VAL A 452 -6.67 -11.97 -33.70
N TRP A 453 -7.18 -11.20 -32.76
CA TRP A 453 -7.49 -9.80 -32.97
C TRP A 453 -6.85 -8.91 -31.92
N ALA A 454 -6.65 -7.65 -32.27
CA ALA A 454 -6.14 -6.61 -31.37
C ALA A 454 -6.63 -5.23 -31.82
N ASP A 455 -6.64 -4.28 -30.89
CA ASP A 455 -6.77 -2.87 -31.22
C ASP A 455 -5.37 -2.33 -31.52
N ILE A 456 -5.17 -1.86 -32.76
CA ILE A 456 -3.89 -1.42 -33.29
C ILE A 456 -4.06 -0.04 -33.92
N PHE A 457 -3.35 0.95 -33.39
CA PHE A 457 -3.43 2.35 -33.82
C PHE A 457 -2.13 3.11 -33.50
N THR A 458 -1.98 4.31 -34.06
CA THR A 458 -0.82 5.19 -33.79
C THR A 458 -1.26 6.65 -33.83
N ASP A 459 -0.41 7.55 -33.33
CA ASP A 459 -0.55 8.98 -33.61
C ASP A 459 -0.44 9.28 -35.13
N GLY A 460 -1.13 10.33 -35.60
CA GLY A 460 -1.04 10.80 -36.99
C GLY A 460 -2.12 10.26 -37.93
N HIS A 461 -1.84 10.29 -39.25
CA HIS A 461 -2.78 9.88 -40.32
C HIS A 461 -2.18 8.84 -41.26
N GLU A 462 -1.02 8.32 -40.92
CA GLU A 462 -0.26 7.39 -41.75
C GLU A 462 -0.90 6.01 -41.71
N LYS A 463 -0.59 5.21 -42.72
CA LYS A 463 -0.98 3.81 -42.77
C LYS A 463 -0.03 2.99 -41.92
N PHE A 464 -0.61 1.99 -41.28
CA PHE A 464 0.07 1.01 -40.48
C PHE A 464 -0.48 -0.35 -40.85
N ASP A 465 0.32 -1.37 -40.61
CA ASP A 465 0.00 -2.75 -40.88
C ASP A 465 0.47 -3.60 -39.70
N ALA A 466 -0.06 -4.82 -39.61
CA ALA A 466 0.21 -5.71 -38.52
C ALA A 466 0.28 -7.17 -38.97
N ALA A 467 1.08 -7.94 -38.25
CA ALA A 467 1.12 -9.39 -38.41
C ALA A 467 1.15 -10.07 -37.05
N ILE A 468 0.50 -11.22 -37.02
CA ILE A 468 0.74 -12.22 -35.98
C ILE A 468 2.09 -12.84 -36.31
N ILE A 469 3.04 -12.69 -35.40
CA ILE A 469 4.26 -13.49 -35.44
C ILE A 469 4.06 -14.71 -34.57
N TYR A 470 4.35 -15.89 -35.12
CA TYR A 470 4.15 -17.15 -34.42
C TYR A 470 5.27 -18.15 -34.70
N ARG A 471 5.49 -19.11 -33.80
CA ARG A 471 6.49 -20.18 -33.96
C ARG A 471 6.10 -21.39 -33.13
N GLU A 472 6.64 -22.55 -33.46
CA GLU A 472 6.60 -23.70 -32.55
C GLU A 472 7.51 -23.42 -31.33
N ALA A 473 7.09 -23.83 -30.14
CA ALA A 473 7.88 -23.66 -28.93
C ALA A 473 9.24 -24.38 -29.09
N GLY A 474 10.33 -23.63 -28.89
CA GLY A 474 11.69 -24.12 -29.12
C GLY A 474 12.29 -23.73 -30.48
N GLU A 475 11.49 -23.30 -31.45
CA GLU A 475 12.02 -22.70 -32.69
C GLU A 475 12.61 -21.31 -32.42
N LYS A 476 13.70 -20.98 -33.12
CA LYS A 476 14.28 -19.63 -33.07
C LYS A 476 13.60 -18.67 -34.05
N ALA A 477 13.22 -19.17 -35.21
CA ALA A 477 12.67 -18.37 -36.29
C ALA A 477 11.16 -18.14 -36.08
N TRP A 478 10.74 -16.89 -36.22
CA TRP A 478 9.32 -16.52 -36.24
C TRP A 478 8.77 -16.63 -37.65
N ARG A 479 7.60 -17.24 -37.78
CA ARG A 479 6.74 -17.20 -38.96
C ARG A 479 5.79 -16.00 -38.81
N ARG A 480 5.25 -15.53 -39.93
CA ARG A 480 4.34 -14.36 -39.94
C ARG A 480 3.03 -14.73 -40.62
N ALA A 481 1.93 -14.28 -40.04
CA ALA A 481 0.61 -14.31 -40.64
C ALA A 481 0.04 -12.88 -40.64
N PRO A 482 -0.37 -12.34 -41.80
CA PRO A 482 -0.86 -10.97 -41.89
C PRO A 482 -2.15 -10.81 -41.07
N MET A 483 -2.33 -9.62 -40.51
CA MET A 483 -3.60 -9.15 -39.98
C MET A 483 -4.26 -8.20 -40.98
N ALA A 484 -5.58 -8.10 -40.93
CA ALA A 484 -6.36 -7.18 -41.72
C ALA A 484 -7.17 -6.26 -40.79
N PHE A 485 -7.30 -5.01 -41.19
CA PHE A 485 -8.23 -4.08 -40.55
C PHE A 485 -9.66 -4.60 -40.65
N VAL A 486 -10.39 -4.56 -39.55
CA VAL A 486 -11.80 -4.96 -39.44
C VAL A 486 -12.67 -3.70 -39.35
N ASP A 487 -12.62 -2.99 -38.23
CA ASP A 487 -13.34 -1.75 -37.96
C ASP A 487 -12.76 -1.04 -36.72
N ASN A 488 -12.92 0.29 -36.57
CA ASN A 488 -12.55 1.02 -35.34
C ASN A 488 -11.20 0.59 -34.70
N ASP A 489 -10.11 0.64 -35.48
CA ASP A 489 -8.76 0.22 -35.08
C ASP A 489 -8.61 -1.27 -34.69
N ARG A 490 -9.65 -2.08 -34.87
CA ARG A 490 -9.61 -3.54 -34.74
C ARG A 490 -8.90 -4.14 -35.94
N TRP A 491 -7.90 -4.96 -35.66
CA TRP A 491 -7.25 -5.81 -36.64
C TRP A 491 -7.47 -7.27 -36.29
N ALA A 492 -7.62 -8.12 -37.29
CA ALA A 492 -7.75 -9.56 -37.13
C ALA A 492 -6.87 -10.29 -38.14
N GLY A 493 -6.14 -11.28 -37.66
CA GLY A 493 -5.39 -12.21 -38.50
C GLY A 493 -5.65 -13.64 -38.06
N ARG A 494 -5.07 -14.57 -38.79
CA ARG A 494 -5.12 -15.98 -38.41
C ARG A 494 -3.86 -16.73 -38.78
N PHE A 495 -3.42 -17.65 -37.93
CA PHE A 495 -2.31 -18.54 -38.23
C PHE A 495 -2.68 -20.01 -38.05
N PRO A 496 -2.15 -20.92 -38.89
CA PRO A 496 -2.46 -22.34 -38.81
C PRO A 496 -1.64 -23.03 -37.71
N ARG A 497 -2.16 -24.13 -37.17
CA ARG A 497 -1.36 -25.08 -36.39
C ARG A 497 -1.30 -26.41 -37.11
N GLU A 498 -0.15 -26.68 -37.72
CA GLU A 498 0.05 -27.81 -38.62
C GLU A 498 0.47 -29.09 -37.89
N ARG A 499 0.92 -28.95 -36.65
CA ARG A 499 1.49 -30.02 -35.81
C ARG A 499 0.91 -29.99 -34.42
N ASN A 500 0.85 -31.18 -33.82
CA ASN A 500 0.54 -31.32 -32.40
C ASN A 500 1.73 -30.81 -31.59
N ALA A 501 1.63 -29.56 -31.15
CA ALA A 501 2.72 -28.84 -30.53
C ALA A 501 2.20 -27.61 -29.78
N ARG A 502 3.05 -27.05 -28.94
CA ARG A 502 2.87 -25.72 -28.38
C ARG A 502 3.40 -24.69 -29.36
N TYR A 503 2.62 -23.66 -29.63
CA TYR A 503 3.05 -22.50 -30.40
C TYR A 503 3.09 -21.28 -29.49
N GLN A 504 4.01 -20.39 -29.80
CA GLN A 504 4.05 -19.05 -29.24
C GLN A 504 3.61 -18.08 -30.33
N TYR A 505 2.83 -17.08 -29.97
CA TYR A 505 2.44 -16.00 -30.86
C TYR A 505 2.42 -14.66 -30.14
N THR A 506 2.57 -13.60 -30.91
CA THR A 506 2.35 -12.22 -30.49
C THR A 506 2.11 -11.39 -31.75
N ILE A 507 1.93 -10.09 -31.59
CA ILE A 507 1.61 -9.19 -32.69
C ILE A 507 2.77 -8.22 -32.88
N GLU A 508 3.21 -8.08 -34.12
CA GLU A 508 4.02 -6.95 -34.58
C GLU A 508 3.09 -6.00 -35.33
N ALA A 509 3.20 -4.71 -35.04
CA ALA A 509 2.56 -3.66 -35.79
C ALA A 509 3.58 -2.58 -36.14
N TRP A 510 3.47 -2.01 -37.34
CA TRP A 510 4.44 -1.07 -37.86
C TRP A 510 3.76 -0.02 -38.72
N ARG A 511 4.41 1.13 -38.84
CA ARG A 511 4.03 2.12 -39.86
C ARG A 511 4.46 1.59 -41.22
N ASP A 512 3.57 1.71 -42.20
CA ASP A 512 3.78 1.26 -43.57
C ASP A 512 3.97 2.49 -44.49
N PRO A 513 5.23 2.87 -44.80
CA PRO A 513 5.51 4.02 -45.65
C PRO A 513 4.97 3.83 -47.07
N PHE A 514 4.98 2.60 -47.59
CA PHE A 514 4.53 2.32 -48.94
C PHE A 514 3.01 2.45 -49.06
N ALA A 515 2.24 1.84 -48.14
CA ALA A 515 0.80 1.97 -48.12
C ALA A 515 0.35 3.42 -47.85
N THR A 516 1.11 4.15 -47.03
CA THR A 516 0.89 5.59 -46.80
C THR A 516 1.07 6.37 -48.08
N TRP A 517 2.23 6.23 -48.73
CA TRP A 517 2.56 6.88 -49.98
C TRP A 517 1.55 6.55 -51.09
N LEU A 518 1.21 5.27 -51.25
CA LEU A 518 0.26 4.79 -52.26
C LEU A 518 -1.10 5.47 -52.07
N SER A 519 -1.63 5.48 -50.84
CA SER A 519 -2.91 6.12 -50.53
C SER A 519 -2.91 7.63 -50.80
N GLU A 520 -1.79 8.31 -50.50
CA GLU A 520 -1.66 9.74 -50.74
C GLU A 520 -1.58 10.07 -52.23
N VAL A 521 -0.75 9.34 -52.98
CA VAL A 521 -0.58 9.54 -54.43
C VAL A 521 -1.88 9.27 -55.18
N GLU A 522 -2.61 8.20 -54.84
CA GLU A 522 -3.90 7.91 -55.46
C GLU A 522 -4.93 9.02 -55.22
N LYS A 523 -5.02 9.55 -54.00
CA LYS A 523 -5.92 10.67 -53.66
C LYS A 523 -5.52 11.95 -54.37
N LYS A 524 -4.22 12.29 -54.40
CA LYS A 524 -3.69 13.48 -55.09
C LYS A 524 -3.95 13.40 -56.59
N ARG A 525 -3.72 12.23 -57.20
CA ARG A 525 -4.00 11.97 -58.61
C ARG A 525 -5.49 12.08 -58.93
N ALA A 526 -6.35 11.51 -58.10
CA ALA A 526 -7.80 11.63 -58.25
C ALA A 526 -8.28 13.09 -58.14
N ALA A 527 -7.58 13.92 -57.36
CA ALA A 527 -7.83 15.35 -57.22
C ALA A 527 -7.17 16.22 -58.31
N GLY A 528 -6.42 15.62 -59.26
CA GLY A 528 -5.70 16.35 -60.32
C GLY A 528 -4.51 17.16 -59.83
N VAL A 529 -3.94 16.80 -58.66
CA VAL A 529 -2.73 17.41 -58.11
C VAL A 529 -1.51 16.81 -58.80
N ASP A 530 -0.49 17.63 -59.06
CA ASP A 530 0.81 17.17 -59.58
C ASP A 530 1.52 16.30 -58.52
N VAL A 531 1.90 15.07 -58.92
CA VAL A 531 2.53 14.06 -58.06
C VAL A 531 3.96 13.73 -58.49
N ARG A 532 4.63 14.65 -59.23
CA ARG A 532 6.01 14.45 -59.69
C ARG A 532 6.98 14.20 -58.52
N LEU A 533 6.86 14.95 -57.42
CA LEU A 533 7.74 14.81 -56.26
C LEU A 533 7.48 13.49 -55.53
N GLU A 534 6.21 13.15 -55.31
CA GLU A 534 5.80 11.89 -54.69
C GLU A 534 6.26 10.70 -55.53
N THR A 535 6.30 10.81 -56.86
CA THR A 535 6.86 9.76 -57.72
C THR A 535 8.36 9.52 -57.44
N VAL A 536 9.12 10.58 -57.15
CA VAL A 536 10.53 10.46 -56.73
C VAL A 536 10.65 9.82 -55.34
N GLU A 537 9.74 10.16 -54.41
CA GLU A 537 9.68 9.54 -53.09
C GLU A 537 9.37 8.04 -53.19
N GLY A 538 8.42 7.66 -54.06
CA GLY A 538 8.05 6.27 -54.33
C GLY A 538 9.23 5.43 -54.81
N LEU A 539 10.07 5.97 -55.71
CA LEU A 539 11.28 5.28 -56.15
C LEU A 539 12.20 4.91 -54.97
N ARG A 540 12.39 5.82 -54.01
CA ARG A 540 13.22 5.54 -52.82
C ARG A 540 12.61 4.45 -51.93
N ILE A 541 11.29 4.41 -51.83
CA ILE A 541 10.57 3.34 -51.11
C ILE A 541 10.83 2.00 -51.81
N VAL A 542 10.74 1.94 -53.14
CA VAL A 542 11.02 0.72 -53.92
C VAL A 542 12.49 0.29 -53.81
N GLU A 543 13.44 1.23 -53.84
CA GLU A 543 14.87 0.95 -53.63
C GLU A 543 15.13 0.36 -52.23
N THR A 544 14.47 0.92 -51.21
CA THR A 544 14.56 0.43 -49.84
C THR A 544 13.98 -0.99 -49.75
N ALA A 545 12.80 -1.23 -50.33
CA ALA A 545 12.21 -2.56 -50.40
C ALA A 545 13.12 -3.58 -51.10
N ALA A 546 13.76 -3.19 -52.21
CA ALA A 546 14.73 -4.03 -52.92
C ALA A 546 15.95 -4.38 -52.05
N SER A 547 16.40 -3.47 -51.19
CA SER A 547 17.52 -3.72 -50.27
C SER A 547 17.19 -4.66 -49.11
N LEU A 548 15.91 -4.72 -48.73
CA LEU A 548 15.40 -5.58 -47.65
C LEU A 548 14.98 -6.98 -48.15
N ALA A 549 14.76 -7.13 -49.46
CA ALA A 549 14.26 -8.36 -50.04
C ALA A 549 15.27 -9.51 -50.02
N GLY A 550 14.78 -10.71 -49.68
CA GLY A 550 15.49 -11.97 -49.90
C GLY A 550 15.14 -12.59 -51.26
N ASN A 551 15.85 -13.65 -51.67
CA ASN A 551 15.48 -14.43 -52.86
C ASN A 551 14.20 -15.25 -52.58
N PRO A 552 13.24 -15.36 -53.52
CA PRO A 552 13.31 -14.95 -54.93
C PRO A 552 12.82 -13.51 -55.26
N ASP A 553 12.19 -12.80 -54.32
CA ASP A 553 11.62 -11.47 -54.59
C ASP A 553 12.68 -10.41 -54.94
N GLY A 554 13.91 -10.57 -54.43
CA GLY A 554 15.02 -9.66 -54.69
C GLY A 554 15.38 -9.48 -56.18
N GLU A 555 15.30 -10.53 -56.99
CA GLU A 555 15.56 -10.42 -58.44
C GLU A 555 14.49 -9.59 -59.15
N GLY A 556 13.22 -9.81 -58.79
CA GLY A 556 12.09 -9.05 -59.32
C GLY A 556 12.19 -7.57 -58.95
N LEU A 557 12.50 -7.27 -57.69
CA LEU A 557 12.66 -5.89 -57.22
C LEU A 557 13.87 -5.20 -57.85
N ALA A 558 14.99 -5.91 -58.03
CA ALA A 558 16.16 -5.36 -58.73
C ALA A 558 15.83 -5.01 -60.19
N SER A 559 15.06 -5.87 -60.88
CA SER A 559 14.58 -5.61 -62.24
C SER A 559 13.62 -4.41 -62.31
N LEU A 560 12.71 -4.30 -61.33
CA LEU A 560 11.82 -3.15 -61.20
C LEU A 560 12.61 -1.85 -60.98
N VAL A 561 13.55 -1.83 -60.03
CA VAL A 561 14.42 -0.67 -59.76
C VAL A 561 15.21 -0.26 -61.01
N ALA A 562 15.75 -1.22 -61.77
CA ALA A 562 16.46 -0.93 -63.01
C ALA A 562 15.54 -0.29 -64.07
N SER A 563 14.30 -0.79 -64.18
CA SER A 563 13.29 -0.24 -65.11
C SER A 563 12.85 1.18 -64.70
N LEU A 564 12.66 1.42 -63.40
CA LEU A 564 12.34 2.74 -62.87
C LEU A 564 13.47 3.75 -63.13
N LYS A 565 14.74 3.35 -62.94
CA LYS A 565 15.92 4.20 -63.21
C LYS A 565 16.15 4.50 -64.70
N ALA A 566 15.61 3.69 -65.60
CA ALA A 566 15.69 3.93 -67.04
C ALA A 566 14.66 4.95 -67.53
N ALA A 567 13.57 5.17 -66.79
CA ALA A 567 12.56 6.18 -67.07
C ALA A 567 12.96 7.56 -66.50
N GLU A 568 12.39 8.65 -67.04
CA GLU A 568 12.64 10.00 -66.52
C GLU A 568 12.16 10.15 -65.07
N GLU A 569 12.98 10.74 -64.22
CA GLU A 569 12.71 10.95 -62.80
C GLU A 569 11.45 11.81 -62.57
N GLY A 570 10.48 11.25 -61.84
CA GLY A 570 9.19 11.86 -61.55
C GLY A 570 8.14 11.72 -62.66
N SER A 571 8.40 10.92 -63.70
CA SER A 571 7.48 10.77 -64.84
C SER A 571 6.27 9.88 -64.54
N GLU A 572 5.17 10.09 -65.29
CA GLU A 572 3.99 9.20 -65.25
C GLU A 572 4.36 7.75 -65.60
N THR A 573 5.42 7.53 -66.40
CA THR A 573 5.93 6.19 -66.70
C THR A 573 6.51 5.49 -65.46
N GLN A 574 7.30 6.20 -64.64
CA GLN A 574 7.79 5.65 -63.37
C GLN A 574 6.62 5.33 -62.43
N LEU A 575 5.66 6.26 -62.33
CA LEU A 575 4.49 6.06 -61.48
C LEU A 575 3.67 4.86 -61.94
N ALA A 576 3.38 4.74 -63.24
CA ALA A 576 2.63 3.61 -63.79
C ALA A 576 3.32 2.27 -63.56
N LEU A 577 4.65 2.22 -63.60
CA LEU A 577 5.40 1.01 -63.23
C LEU A 577 5.22 0.67 -61.75
N MET A 578 5.30 1.64 -60.83
CA MET A 578 5.11 1.39 -59.39
C MET A 578 3.67 1.01 -59.03
N LEU A 579 2.68 1.54 -59.77
CA LEU A 579 1.26 1.26 -59.58
C LEU A 579 0.76 0.00 -60.32
N ASP A 580 1.62 -0.68 -61.09
CA ASP A 580 1.25 -1.95 -61.69
C ASP A 580 0.92 -2.96 -60.58
N PRO A 581 -0.24 -3.65 -60.64
CA PRO A 581 -0.67 -4.54 -59.56
C PRO A 581 0.35 -5.63 -59.18
N SER A 582 1.15 -6.10 -60.14
CA SER A 582 2.20 -7.09 -59.87
C SER A 582 3.39 -6.50 -59.14
N HIS A 583 3.73 -5.24 -59.40
CA HIS A 583 4.78 -4.50 -58.71
C HIS A 583 4.33 -4.03 -57.32
N VAL A 584 3.09 -3.53 -57.17
CA VAL A 584 2.51 -3.16 -55.87
C VAL A 584 2.61 -4.34 -54.91
N ALA A 585 2.11 -5.52 -55.30
CA ALA A 585 2.17 -6.71 -54.45
C ALA A 585 3.60 -7.17 -54.15
N LEU A 586 4.57 -6.90 -55.04
CA LEU A 586 5.98 -7.21 -54.82
C LEU A 586 6.64 -6.24 -53.84
N ILE A 587 6.31 -4.95 -53.94
CA ILE A 587 6.81 -3.90 -53.05
C ILE A 587 6.21 -4.08 -51.65
N GLU A 588 4.90 -4.26 -51.50
CA GLU A 588 4.22 -4.43 -50.20
C GLU A 588 4.83 -5.57 -49.36
N ARG A 589 5.12 -6.71 -49.99
CA ARG A 589 5.75 -7.86 -49.29
C ARG A 589 7.13 -7.58 -48.72
N ASN A 590 7.84 -6.60 -49.30
CA ASN A 590 9.24 -6.28 -49.01
C ASN A 590 9.42 -4.84 -48.50
N ALA A 591 8.34 -4.10 -48.27
CA ALA A 591 8.38 -2.71 -47.83
C ALA A 591 9.01 -2.59 -46.43
N GLU A 592 9.65 -1.45 -46.19
CA GLU A 592 10.24 -1.15 -44.89
C GLU A 592 9.18 -1.09 -43.79
N ARG A 593 9.46 -1.73 -42.65
CA ARG A 593 8.60 -1.70 -41.46
C ARG A 593 9.17 -0.70 -40.46
N LEU A 594 8.57 0.49 -40.38
CA LEU A 594 9.05 1.55 -39.49
C LEU A 594 8.43 1.45 -38.09
N ASN A 595 9.24 1.75 -37.07
CA ASN A 595 8.81 1.81 -35.68
C ASN A 595 8.04 0.55 -35.23
N VAL A 596 8.57 -0.63 -35.56
CA VAL A 596 7.94 -1.91 -35.21
C VAL A 596 7.70 -1.95 -33.70
N SER A 597 6.43 -1.95 -33.34
CA SER A 597 5.97 -2.24 -32.00
C SER A 597 5.64 -3.72 -31.91
N ARG A 598 5.98 -4.32 -30.78
CA ARG A 598 5.66 -5.71 -30.48
C ARG A 598 4.85 -5.76 -29.21
N TYR A 599 3.76 -6.53 -29.23
CA TYR A 599 3.00 -6.78 -28.02
C TYR A 599 3.88 -7.54 -27.01
N GLY A 600 4.01 -6.99 -25.81
CA GLY A 600 5.01 -7.42 -24.83
C GLY A 600 4.90 -8.91 -24.44
N PRO A 601 3.71 -9.41 -24.10
CA PRO A 601 3.49 -10.84 -23.84
C PRO A 601 3.73 -11.72 -25.09
N GLU A 602 4.50 -12.79 -24.92
CA GLU A 602 4.48 -13.95 -25.84
C GLU A 602 3.37 -14.90 -25.39
N LEU A 603 2.26 -14.90 -26.12
CA LEU A 603 1.09 -15.72 -25.83
C LEU A 603 1.32 -17.15 -26.32
N GLU A 604 0.70 -18.13 -25.66
CA GLU A 604 0.85 -19.54 -26.00
C GLU A 604 -0.48 -20.14 -26.50
N VAL A 605 -0.39 -21.00 -27.52
CA VAL A 605 -1.47 -21.91 -27.92
C VAL A 605 -0.95 -23.35 -27.90
N VAL A 606 -1.69 -24.24 -27.25
CA VAL A 606 -1.47 -25.68 -27.32
C VAL A 606 -2.38 -26.24 -28.40
N ALA A 607 -1.79 -26.69 -29.51
CA ALA A 607 -2.51 -27.40 -30.55
C ALA A 607 -2.42 -28.90 -30.28
N ASP A 608 -3.47 -29.48 -29.73
CA ASP A 608 -3.53 -30.93 -29.48
C ASP A 608 -4.10 -31.66 -30.69
N ARG A 609 -3.90 -32.98 -30.76
CA ARG A 609 -4.62 -33.85 -31.72
C ARG A 609 -6.13 -33.83 -31.48
N LEU A 610 -6.92 -34.19 -32.50
CA LEU A 610 -8.39 -34.11 -32.49
C LEU A 610 -9.05 -34.80 -31.29
N ALA A 611 -8.53 -35.95 -30.84
CA ALA A 611 -9.04 -36.68 -29.69
C ALA A 611 -9.08 -35.86 -28.39
N ALA A 612 -8.27 -34.81 -28.27
CA ALA A 612 -8.32 -33.90 -27.13
C ALA A 612 -9.65 -33.14 -27.04
N ARG A 613 -10.34 -32.93 -28.17
CA ARG A 613 -11.63 -32.24 -28.24
C ARG A 613 -12.78 -33.18 -28.59
N PHE A 614 -12.56 -34.13 -29.50
CA PHE A 614 -13.60 -35.01 -30.03
C PHE A 614 -13.15 -36.47 -29.94
N SER A 615 -13.80 -37.20 -29.03
CA SER A 615 -13.55 -38.62 -28.77
C SER A 615 -14.73 -39.19 -28.00
N ALA A 616 -15.15 -40.41 -28.32
CA ALA A 616 -16.11 -41.18 -27.54
C ALA A 616 -15.38 -42.14 -26.59
N TRP A 617 -15.71 -42.08 -25.29
CA TRP A 617 -15.03 -42.85 -24.24
C TRP A 617 -15.90 -43.98 -23.69
N TYR A 618 -15.33 -45.18 -23.60
CA TYR A 618 -15.95 -46.34 -22.98
C TYR A 618 -15.12 -46.78 -21.77
N GLU A 619 -15.70 -46.69 -20.58
CA GLU A 619 -15.08 -47.20 -19.36
C GLU A 619 -15.37 -48.69 -19.18
N LEU A 620 -14.34 -49.48 -18.90
CA LEU A 620 -14.51 -50.86 -18.47
C LEU A 620 -13.53 -51.26 -17.36
N PHE A 621 -13.93 -52.28 -16.61
CA PHE A 621 -13.07 -52.94 -15.64
C PHE A 621 -12.47 -54.18 -16.32
N PRO A 622 -11.15 -54.23 -16.60
CA PRO A 622 -10.52 -55.37 -17.27
C PRO A 622 -10.80 -56.70 -16.55
N ARG A 623 -10.77 -56.66 -15.21
CA ARG A 623 -11.08 -57.82 -14.34
C ARG A 623 -12.48 -58.41 -14.51
N SER A 624 -13.42 -57.67 -15.11
CA SER A 624 -14.80 -58.10 -15.30
C SER A 624 -15.09 -58.61 -16.72
N GLN A 625 -14.08 -58.70 -17.61
CA GLN A 625 -14.29 -59.03 -19.02
C GLN A 625 -14.22 -60.54 -19.34
N SER A 626 -14.02 -61.41 -18.33
CA SER A 626 -13.93 -62.87 -18.52
C SER A 626 -15.18 -63.50 -19.13
N GLY A 627 -16.35 -62.87 -18.95
CA GLY A 627 -17.66 -63.45 -19.26
C GLY A 627 -18.15 -64.49 -18.24
N GLU A 628 -17.37 -64.75 -17.19
CA GLU A 628 -17.65 -65.75 -16.16
C GLU A 628 -17.68 -65.10 -14.77
N PRO A 629 -18.78 -65.18 -14.00
CA PRO A 629 -18.95 -64.44 -12.74
C PRO A 629 -17.85 -64.67 -11.69
N ASN A 630 -17.22 -65.85 -11.70
CA ASN A 630 -16.23 -66.26 -10.70
C ASN A 630 -14.79 -66.32 -11.25
N ARG A 631 -14.54 -65.77 -12.45
CA ARG A 631 -13.20 -65.73 -13.04
C ARG A 631 -12.74 -64.28 -13.22
N HIS A 632 -11.56 -63.96 -12.71
CA HIS A 632 -10.89 -62.69 -12.99
C HIS A 632 -10.57 -62.58 -14.49
N GLY A 633 -10.85 -61.42 -15.09
CA GLY A 633 -10.53 -61.14 -16.48
C GLY A 633 -9.04 -60.90 -16.72
N THR A 634 -8.58 -61.20 -17.92
CA THR A 634 -7.21 -60.97 -18.42
C THR A 634 -7.20 -59.94 -19.55
N PHE A 635 -6.03 -59.47 -19.98
CA PHE A 635 -5.93 -58.63 -21.17
C PHE A 635 -6.46 -59.31 -22.44
N ASP A 636 -6.38 -60.63 -22.56
CA ASP A 636 -6.96 -61.36 -23.71
C ASP A 636 -8.49 -61.39 -23.68
N ASP A 637 -9.09 -61.38 -22.49
CA ASP A 637 -10.53 -61.20 -22.35
C ASP A 637 -10.97 -59.80 -22.81
N VAL A 638 -10.17 -58.76 -22.53
CA VAL A 638 -10.40 -57.41 -23.03
C VAL A 638 -10.29 -57.36 -24.56
N ILE A 639 -9.27 -58.00 -25.16
CA ILE A 639 -9.11 -58.10 -26.63
C ILE A 639 -10.39 -58.67 -27.26
N ARG A 640 -10.96 -59.74 -26.68
CA ARG A 640 -12.22 -60.33 -27.16
C ARG A 640 -13.42 -59.39 -27.06
N ARG A 641 -13.39 -58.37 -26.20
CA ARG A 641 -14.44 -57.36 -26.04
C ARG A 641 -14.29 -56.17 -27.00
N MET A 642 -13.11 -55.92 -27.54
CA MET A 642 -12.83 -54.74 -28.38
C MET A 642 -13.74 -54.60 -29.61
N PRO A 643 -14.07 -55.66 -30.37
CA PRO A 643 -14.98 -55.54 -31.52
C PRO A 643 -16.34 -54.94 -31.13
N TYR A 644 -16.91 -55.37 -30.00
CA TYR A 644 -18.16 -54.82 -29.48
C TYR A 644 -18.05 -53.32 -29.15
N VAL A 645 -16.97 -52.91 -28.49
CA VAL A 645 -16.73 -51.50 -28.16
C VAL A 645 -16.58 -50.66 -29.42
N LYS A 646 -15.88 -51.20 -30.43
CA LYS A 646 -15.71 -50.52 -31.72
C LYS A 646 -17.03 -50.40 -32.48
N ASP A 647 -17.87 -51.43 -32.48
CA ASP A 647 -19.17 -51.43 -33.16
C ASP A 647 -20.14 -50.40 -32.56
N LEU A 648 -19.99 -50.05 -31.28
CA LEU A 648 -20.73 -48.96 -30.64
C LEU A 648 -20.24 -47.55 -31.04
N GLY A 649 -19.10 -47.45 -31.74
CA GLY A 649 -18.54 -46.19 -32.23
C GLY A 649 -17.65 -45.47 -31.21
N PHE A 650 -17.08 -46.18 -30.23
CA PHE A 650 -16.11 -45.58 -29.30
C PHE A 650 -14.71 -45.44 -29.93
N ASP A 651 -13.97 -44.44 -29.45
CA ASP A 651 -12.59 -44.15 -29.85
C ASP A 651 -11.58 -44.45 -28.73
N VAL A 652 -12.00 -44.30 -27.48
CA VAL A 652 -11.13 -44.44 -26.30
C VAL A 652 -11.70 -45.51 -25.37
N LEU A 653 -10.85 -46.46 -24.99
CA LEU A 653 -11.12 -47.47 -23.99
C LEU A 653 -10.42 -47.09 -22.68
N TYR A 654 -11.19 -46.67 -21.69
CA TYR A 654 -10.71 -46.23 -20.40
C TYR A 654 -10.72 -47.38 -19.39
N PHE A 655 -9.55 -47.63 -18.79
CA PHE A 655 -9.40 -48.59 -17.70
C PHE A 655 -9.24 -47.87 -16.36
N THR A 656 -9.98 -48.35 -15.38
CA THR A 656 -9.64 -48.16 -13.97
C THR A 656 -8.26 -48.75 -13.65
N PRO A 657 -7.63 -48.42 -12.51
CA PRO A 657 -6.25 -48.83 -12.24
C PRO A 657 -6.02 -50.34 -12.44
N ILE A 658 -4.95 -50.66 -13.17
CA ILE A 658 -4.57 -52.03 -13.58
C ILE A 658 -3.40 -52.58 -12.74
N HIS A 659 -3.13 -51.96 -11.60
CA HIS A 659 -1.98 -52.24 -10.74
C HIS A 659 -2.33 -53.26 -9.64
N PRO A 660 -1.32 -53.84 -8.96
CA PRO A 660 -1.55 -54.66 -7.76
C PRO A 660 -2.40 -53.91 -6.71
N ILE A 661 -3.28 -54.64 -6.02
CA ILE A 661 -4.22 -54.08 -5.04
C ILE A 661 -3.83 -54.50 -3.62
N GLY A 662 -3.74 -53.52 -2.71
CA GLY A 662 -3.40 -53.73 -1.30
C GLY A 662 -4.32 -54.72 -0.58
N ARG A 663 -3.78 -55.39 0.43
CA ARG A 663 -4.46 -56.36 1.29
C ARG A 663 -4.81 -55.75 2.65
N THR A 664 -3.99 -54.84 3.15
CA THR A 664 -4.23 -54.11 4.40
C THR A 664 -5.42 -53.17 4.27
N ASN A 665 -6.38 -53.25 5.20
CA ASN A 665 -7.65 -52.51 5.20
C ASN A 665 -8.47 -52.63 3.92
N ARG A 666 -8.27 -53.70 3.13
CA ARG A 666 -8.98 -53.92 1.87
C ARG A 666 -10.50 -53.86 2.09
N LYS A 667 -11.18 -53.07 1.24
CA LYS A 667 -12.64 -53.00 1.20
C LYS A 667 -13.26 -54.23 0.56
N GLY A 668 -14.37 -54.69 1.13
CA GLY A 668 -15.17 -55.79 0.58
C GLY A 668 -16.29 -55.31 -0.35
N LYS A 669 -17.12 -56.25 -0.81
CA LYS A 669 -18.32 -55.95 -1.62
C LYS A 669 -19.19 -54.89 -0.94
N ASN A 670 -19.83 -54.04 -1.75
CA ASN A 670 -20.68 -52.92 -1.30
C ASN A 670 -19.97 -51.93 -0.36
N ASN A 671 -18.68 -51.64 -0.59
CA ASN A 671 -17.89 -50.67 0.18
C ASN A 671 -17.80 -51.01 1.69
N THR A 672 -17.86 -52.30 2.03
CA THR A 672 -17.72 -52.77 3.42
C THR A 672 -16.27 -52.65 3.90
N LEU A 673 -16.07 -52.31 5.18
CA LEU A 673 -14.73 -52.07 5.75
C LEU A 673 -13.88 -53.34 5.94
N LYS A 674 -14.48 -54.53 5.83
CA LYS A 674 -13.79 -55.81 6.01
C LYS A 674 -14.03 -56.70 4.80
N ALA A 675 -12.99 -56.88 3.98
CA ALA A 675 -12.99 -57.83 2.88
C ALA A 675 -13.10 -59.29 3.34
N GLN A 676 -13.84 -60.09 2.58
CA GLN A 676 -13.79 -61.56 2.63
C GLN A 676 -12.57 -62.10 1.87
N PRO A 677 -12.16 -63.36 2.06
CA PRO A 677 -10.98 -63.92 1.40
C PRO A 677 -10.99 -63.85 -0.13
N ASP A 678 -12.17 -63.88 -0.75
CA ASP A 678 -12.40 -63.82 -2.21
C ASP A 678 -12.68 -62.39 -2.72
N ASP A 679 -12.74 -61.38 -1.84
CA ASP A 679 -13.01 -60.01 -2.25
C ASP A 679 -11.78 -59.39 -2.96
N VAL A 680 -12.02 -58.96 -4.20
CA VAL A 680 -11.02 -58.39 -5.10
C VAL A 680 -10.60 -56.96 -4.77
N GLY A 681 -11.28 -56.30 -3.81
CA GLY A 681 -10.94 -54.95 -3.36
C GLY A 681 -11.21 -53.82 -4.36
N SER A 682 -10.87 -52.61 -3.92
CA SER A 682 -10.88 -51.40 -4.74
C SER A 682 -9.64 -51.36 -5.62
N VAL A 683 -9.82 -51.16 -6.93
CA VAL A 683 -8.72 -50.92 -7.88
C VAL A 683 -7.90 -49.67 -7.53
N TYR A 684 -8.50 -48.71 -6.84
CA TYR A 684 -7.83 -47.48 -6.39
C TYR A 684 -6.92 -47.67 -5.16
N ALA A 685 -6.91 -48.83 -4.52
CA ALA A 685 -5.98 -49.18 -3.45
C ALA A 685 -4.65 -49.72 -4.03
N ILE A 686 -3.98 -48.86 -4.80
CA ILE A 686 -2.80 -49.19 -5.61
C ILE A 686 -1.61 -49.56 -4.73
N GLY A 687 -0.98 -50.69 -5.03
CA GLY A 687 0.27 -51.12 -4.42
C GLY A 687 0.10 -52.36 -3.55
N ALA A 688 0.99 -53.32 -3.76
CA ALA A 688 1.18 -54.49 -2.89
C ALA A 688 2.65 -54.95 -3.00
N GLU A 689 2.98 -56.11 -2.43
CA GLU A 689 4.33 -56.69 -2.52
C GLU A 689 4.75 -56.93 -3.98
N GLU A 690 3.79 -57.17 -4.86
CA GLU A 690 4.00 -57.41 -6.30
C GLU A 690 4.38 -56.14 -7.08
N GLY A 691 4.23 -54.94 -6.50
CA GLY A 691 4.63 -53.67 -7.11
C GLY A 691 3.62 -52.54 -6.97
N GLY A 692 3.99 -51.37 -7.51
CA GLY A 692 3.23 -50.12 -7.45
C GLY A 692 2.68 -49.64 -8.80
N HIS A 693 2.75 -48.34 -9.03
CA HIS A 693 2.14 -47.65 -10.18
C HIS A 693 2.72 -48.03 -11.56
N THR A 694 3.86 -48.72 -11.63
CA THR A 694 4.46 -49.24 -12.88
C THR A 694 4.31 -50.75 -13.04
N ALA A 695 3.66 -51.43 -12.08
CA ALA A 695 3.41 -52.86 -12.12
C ALA A 695 1.98 -53.16 -12.62
N LEU A 696 1.79 -54.37 -13.16
CA LEU A 696 0.49 -54.89 -13.56
C LEU A 696 -0.05 -55.84 -12.49
N HIS A 697 -1.36 -55.85 -12.27
CA HIS A 697 -2.00 -56.82 -11.40
C HIS A 697 -1.73 -58.23 -11.94
N PRO A 698 -1.21 -59.19 -11.14
CA PRO A 698 -0.77 -60.50 -11.64
C PRO A 698 -1.85 -61.28 -12.41
N GLU A 699 -3.11 -61.18 -11.98
CA GLU A 699 -4.24 -61.84 -12.65
C GLU A 699 -4.67 -61.19 -13.98
N LEU A 700 -4.23 -59.97 -14.30
CA LEU A 700 -4.50 -59.34 -15.60
C LEU A 700 -3.57 -59.85 -16.71
N GLY A 701 -2.34 -60.19 -16.34
CA GLY A 701 -1.30 -60.65 -17.25
C GLY A 701 0.03 -59.91 -17.09
N SER A 702 0.97 -60.22 -17.97
CA SER A 702 2.29 -59.61 -18.04
C SER A 702 2.31 -58.30 -18.83
N LEU A 703 3.45 -57.60 -18.80
CA LEU A 703 3.65 -56.41 -19.63
C LEU A 703 3.62 -56.73 -21.13
N GLU A 704 3.97 -57.95 -21.51
CA GLU A 704 3.84 -58.42 -22.91
C GLU A 704 2.37 -58.57 -23.31
N ASP A 705 1.54 -59.14 -22.42
CA ASP A 705 0.09 -59.25 -22.64
C ASP A 705 -0.57 -57.87 -22.74
N PHE A 706 -0.12 -56.91 -21.91
CA PHE A 706 -0.56 -55.52 -21.99
C PHE A 706 -0.19 -54.89 -23.34
N ARG A 707 1.06 -55.02 -23.80
CA ARG A 707 1.50 -54.52 -25.11
C ARG A 707 0.73 -55.16 -26.26
N ARG A 708 0.43 -56.47 -26.17
CA ARG A 708 -0.41 -57.17 -27.15
C ARG A 708 -1.81 -56.54 -27.19
N MET A 709 -2.43 -56.31 -26.03
CA MET A 709 -3.74 -55.67 -25.93
C MET A 709 -3.74 -54.24 -26.47
N VAL A 710 -2.74 -53.41 -26.16
CA VAL A 710 -2.59 -52.06 -26.75
C VAL A 710 -2.46 -52.15 -28.28
N GLY A 711 -1.68 -53.12 -28.78
CA GLY A 711 -1.54 -53.37 -30.23
C GLY A 711 -2.86 -53.75 -30.90
N GLU A 712 -3.67 -54.60 -30.28
CA GLU A 712 -5.02 -54.94 -30.77
C GLU A 712 -5.98 -53.75 -30.69
N ALA A 713 -5.95 -52.95 -29.62
CA ALA A 713 -6.75 -51.73 -29.52
C ALA A 713 -6.47 -50.81 -30.71
N HIS A 714 -5.19 -50.56 -31.02
CA HIS A 714 -4.80 -49.75 -32.18
C HIS A 714 -5.25 -50.35 -33.51
N ARG A 715 -5.21 -51.68 -33.70
CA ARG A 715 -5.74 -52.36 -34.91
C ARG A 715 -7.24 -52.14 -35.07
N HIS A 716 -7.98 -52.02 -33.97
CA HIS A 716 -9.40 -51.69 -33.95
C HIS A 716 -9.67 -50.18 -34.00
N GLY A 717 -8.64 -49.33 -34.05
CA GLY A 717 -8.78 -47.88 -34.00
C GLY A 717 -9.34 -47.39 -32.66
N LEU A 718 -8.93 -48.04 -31.57
CA LEU A 718 -9.21 -47.67 -30.18
C LEU A 718 -7.89 -47.23 -29.51
N GLU A 719 -7.95 -46.16 -28.73
CA GLU A 719 -6.86 -45.75 -27.85
C GLU A 719 -7.10 -46.21 -26.41
N ILE A 720 -6.03 -46.53 -25.68
CA ILE A 720 -6.13 -46.87 -24.27
C ILE A 720 -5.95 -45.61 -23.43
N ALA A 721 -6.90 -45.36 -22.53
CA ALA A 721 -6.77 -44.41 -21.43
C ALA A 721 -6.58 -45.15 -20.11
N LEU A 722 -5.53 -44.80 -19.36
CA LEU A 722 -5.28 -45.36 -18.04
C LEU A 722 -5.66 -44.38 -16.94
N ASP A 723 -6.24 -44.91 -15.86
CA ASP A 723 -6.38 -44.14 -14.62
C ASP A 723 -5.01 -43.84 -14.00
N PHE A 724 -4.79 -42.60 -13.60
CA PHE A 724 -3.65 -42.14 -12.85
C PHE A 724 -4.09 -41.56 -11.51
N ALA A 725 -4.20 -42.44 -10.51
CA ALA A 725 -4.56 -42.08 -9.15
C ALA A 725 -3.33 -41.95 -8.25
N ILE A 726 -2.99 -40.72 -7.85
CA ILE A 726 -1.86 -40.47 -6.95
C ILE A 726 -2.26 -40.74 -5.50
N GLN A 727 -2.14 -42.00 -5.11
CA GLN A 727 -2.40 -42.52 -3.77
C GLN A 727 -1.83 -43.94 -3.65
N CYS A 728 -1.65 -44.40 -2.41
CA CYS A 728 -1.07 -45.71 -2.15
C CYS A 728 -1.95 -46.50 -1.18
N SER A 729 -2.03 -47.82 -1.36
CA SER A 729 -2.42 -48.70 -0.27
C SER A 729 -1.35 -48.69 0.83
N PRO A 730 -1.67 -49.12 2.07
CA PRO A 730 -0.67 -49.30 3.11
C PRO A 730 0.45 -50.30 2.77
N ASP A 731 0.24 -51.15 1.75
CA ASP A 731 1.18 -52.18 1.31
C ASP A 731 2.06 -51.73 0.13
N HIS A 732 1.89 -50.50 -0.38
CA HIS A 732 2.66 -50.00 -1.51
C HIS A 732 4.16 -49.91 -1.17
N PRO A 733 5.09 -50.30 -2.07
CA PRO A 733 6.55 -50.26 -1.81
C PRO A 733 7.08 -48.90 -1.32
N TRP A 734 6.59 -47.80 -1.90
CA TRP A 734 6.90 -46.43 -1.46
C TRP A 734 6.70 -46.17 0.03
N ILE A 735 5.80 -46.87 0.74
CA ILE A 735 5.62 -46.69 2.20
C ILE A 735 6.92 -47.02 2.96
N LYS A 736 7.67 -48.01 2.48
CA LYS A 736 8.96 -48.42 3.05
C LYS A 736 10.13 -47.70 2.42
N GLU A 737 10.10 -47.52 1.09
CA GLU A 737 11.20 -46.97 0.31
C GLU A 737 11.32 -45.45 0.43
N HIS A 738 10.18 -44.76 0.58
CA HIS A 738 10.06 -43.31 0.59
C HIS A 738 9.13 -42.82 1.72
N PRO A 739 9.46 -43.09 3.00
CA PRO A 739 8.62 -42.67 4.13
C PRO A 739 8.42 -41.15 4.17
N GLU A 740 9.35 -40.37 3.63
CA GLU A 740 9.26 -38.91 3.51
C GLU A 740 8.17 -38.41 2.57
N TRP A 741 7.61 -39.28 1.72
CA TRP A 741 6.46 -38.94 0.88
C TRP A 741 5.12 -39.02 1.61
N PHE A 742 5.08 -39.41 2.89
CA PHE A 742 3.83 -39.62 3.63
C PHE A 742 3.77 -38.79 4.92
N ASN A 743 2.54 -38.48 5.35
CA ASN A 743 2.31 -37.80 6.62
C ASN A 743 2.15 -38.80 7.76
N TRP A 744 3.25 -39.02 8.48
CA TRP A 744 3.28 -39.80 9.70
C TRP A 744 2.75 -38.99 10.89
N ARG A 745 1.89 -39.60 11.70
CA ARG A 745 1.41 -39.08 12.98
C ARG A 745 2.48 -39.30 14.05
N PRO A 746 2.42 -38.55 15.18
CA PRO A 746 3.38 -38.71 16.27
C PRO A 746 3.46 -40.13 16.87
N ASP A 747 2.40 -40.93 16.71
CA ASP A 747 2.34 -42.34 17.16
C ASP A 747 2.91 -43.33 16.14
N GLY A 748 3.42 -42.86 15.00
CA GLY A 748 3.96 -43.68 13.92
C GLY A 748 2.92 -44.25 12.95
N SER A 749 1.64 -43.87 13.05
CA SER A 749 0.61 -44.25 12.06
C SER A 749 0.52 -43.24 10.91
N ILE A 750 0.04 -43.66 9.72
CA ILE A 750 -0.23 -42.76 8.59
C ILE A 750 -1.71 -42.41 8.56
N LYS A 751 -2.06 -41.14 8.33
CA LYS A 751 -3.46 -40.73 8.16
C LYS A 751 -4.01 -41.24 6.82
N PHE A 752 -5.08 -42.05 6.86
CA PHE A 752 -5.83 -42.49 5.68
C PHE A 752 -6.47 -41.31 4.93
N ALA A 753 -6.73 -41.49 3.64
CA ALA A 753 -7.33 -40.46 2.79
C ALA A 753 -8.82 -40.24 3.12
N GLU A 754 -9.27 -39.00 3.01
CA GLU A 754 -10.67 -38.60 3.23
C GLU A 754 -11.07 -37.54 2.20
N ASN A 755 -12.30 -37.65 1.68
CA ASN A 755 -12.97 -36.59 0.93
C ASN A 755 -14.36 -36.38 1.55
N PRO A 756 -14.48 -35.56 2.62
CA PRO A 756 -15.66 -35.54 3.48
C PRO A 756 -16.99 -35.43 2.68
N PRO A 757 -17.99 -36.31 2.93
CA PRO A 757 -18.07 -37.29 4.03
C PRO A 757 -17.42 -38.68 3.73
N LYS A 758 -16.85 -38.92 2.55
CA LYS A 758 -16.25 -40.22 2.17
C LYS A 758 -14.93 -40.47 2.92
N LYS A 759 -14.78 -41.68 3.48
CA LYS A 759 -13.54 -42.17 4.11
C LYS A 759 -12.95 -43.34 3.32
N TYR A 760 -11.63 -43.34 3.14
CA TYR A 760 -10.92 -44.36 2.38
C TYR A 760 -9.81 -44.98 3.25
N GLU A 761 -10.21 -45.94 4.10
CA GLU A 761 -9.31 -46.62 5.06
C GLU A 761 -8.28 -47.55 4.37
N ASP A 762 -8.52 -47.88 3.11
CA ASP A 762 -7.70 -48.71 2.23
C ASP A 762 -6.58 -47.94 1.50
N ILE A 763 -6.51 -46.61 1.65
CA ILE A 763 -5.50 -45.77 1.00
C ILE A 763 -4.93 -44.66 1.90
N VAL A 764 -3.72 -44.25 1.58
CA VAL A 764 -3.01 -43.10 2.14
C VAL A 764 -2.58 -42.14 1.03
N ASN A 765 -2.56 -40.85 1.35
CA ASN A 765 -2.14 -39.81 0.41
C ASN A 765 -0.65 -39.52 0.55
N VAL A 766 0.00 -39.26 -0.58
CA VAL A 766 1.35 -38.70 -0.61
C VAL A 766 1.34 -37.21 -0.25
N HIS A 767 2.45 -36.73 0.27
CA HIS A 767 2.73 -35.34 0.59
C HIS A 767 3.71 -34.78 -0.45
N PHE A 768 3.32 -33.71 -1.14
CA PHE A 768 4.06 -33.18 -2.29
C PHE A 768 5.25 -32.27 -1.94
N TYR A 769 5.40 -31.93 -0.66
CA TYR A 769 6.46 -31.06 -0.15
C TYR A 769 7.19 -31.75 1.02
N ARG A 770 7.86 -31.01 1.91
CA ARG A 770 8.53 -31.54 3.13
C ARG A 770 9.43 -32.75 2.87
N GLY A 771 10.44 -32.58 2.02
CA GLY A 771 11.41 -33.63 1.68
C GLY A 771 11.04 -34.47 0.46
N ALA A 772 9.76 -34.52 0.07
CA ALA A 772 9.32 -35.20 -1.14
C ALA A 772 9.58 -34.41 -2.45
N LEU A 773 9.85 -33.11 -2.37
CA LEU A 773 10.22 -32.30 -3.54
C LEU A 773 11.77 -32.26 -3.65
N PRO A 774 12.37 -32.60 -4.80
CA PRO A 774 11.73 -32.88 -6.10
C PRO A 774 11.41 -34.37 -6.38
N SER A 775 11.82 -35.31 -5.53
CA SER A 775 11.82 -36.74 -5.84
C SER A 775 10.47 -37.32 -6.22
N LEU A 776 9.41 -37.04 -5.45
CA LEU A 776 8.05 -37.52 -5.74
C LEU A 776 7.52 -36.93 -7.05
N TRP A 777 7.83 -35.67 -7.34
CA TRP A 777 7.38 -35.02 -8.58
C TRP A 777 8.01 -35.73 -9.80
N LEU A 778 9.31 -36.00 -9.73
CA LEU A 778 10.04 -36.75 -10.76
C LEU A 778 9.51 -38.17 -10.92
N GLU A 779 9.28 -38.89 -9.82
CA GLU A 779 8.75 -40.27 -9.86
C GLU A 779 7.36 -40.33 -10.52
N LEU A 780 6.44 -39.45 -10.12
CA LEU A 780 5.08 -39.44 -10.67
C LEU A 780 5.06 -39.14 -12.17
N ARG A 781 5.94 -38.26 -12.63
CA ARG A 781 6.17 -38.00 -14.06
C ARG A 781 6.74 -39.23 -14.77
N ASP A 782 7.70 -39.90 -14.15
CA ASP A 782 8.35 -41.08 -14.74
C ASP A 782 7.39 -42.27 -14.83
N VAL A 783 6.42 -42.40 -13.92
CA VAL A 783 5.29 -43.33 -14.05
C VAL A 783 4.48 -43.05 -15.33
N VAL A 784 4.14 -41.79 -15.59
CA VAL A 784 3.38 -41.41 -16.80
C VAL A 784 4.22 -41.69 -18.06
N LEU A 785 5.49 -41.33 -18.06
CA LEU A 785 6.41 -41.60 -19.19
C LEU A 785 6.62 -43.11 -19.43
N PHE A 786 6.66 -43.91 -18.36
CA PHE A 786 6.77 -45.37 -18.44
C PHE A 786 5.59 -45.96 -19.22
N TRP A 787 4.35 -45.57 -18.88
CA TRP A 787 3.14 -46.04 -19.57
C TRP A 787 3.01 -45.45 -20.97
N ALA A 788 3.44 -44.21 -21.18
CA ALA A 788 3.51 -43.60 -22.51
C ALA A 788 4.42 -44.40 -23.45
N ALA A 789 5.55 -44.92 -22.94
CA ALA A 789 6.44 -45.81 -23.68
C ALA A 789 5.81 -47.20 -23.97
N GLN A 790 4.76 -47.60 -23.25
CA GLN A 790 3.98 -48.82 -23.54
C GLN A 790 2.84 -48.60 -24.54
N GLY A 791 2.69 -47.38 -25.06
CA GLY A 791 1.66 -47.03 -26.05
C GLY A 791 0.40 -46.39 -25.46
N VAL A 792 0.38 -46.06 -24.17
CA VAL A 792 -0.75 -45.34 -23.54
C VAL A 792 -0.61 -43.85 -23.80
N LYS A 793 -1.55 -43.24 -24.53
CA LYS A 793 -1.50 -41.82 -24.89
C LYS A 793 -2.56 -40.97 -24.20
N ILE A 794 -3.29 -41.55 -23.25
CA ILE A 794 -4.35 -40.87 -22.53
C ILE A 794 -4.30 -41.28 -21.06
N PHE A 795 -4.36 -40.29 -20.16
CA PHE A 795 -4.39 -40.51 -18.71
C PHE A 795 -5.61 -39.82 -18.11
N ARG A 796 -6.53 -40.60 -17.53
CA ARG A 796 -7.60 -40.08 -16.68
C ARG A 796 -7.03 -39.90 -15.29
N VAL A 797 -6.87 -38.65 -14.86
CA VAL A 797 -6.26 -38.34 -13.58
C VAL A 797 -7.32 -38.25 -12.50
N ASP A 798 -7.18 -39.07 -11.47
CA ASP A 798 -8.11 -39.14 -10.35
C ASP A 798 -7.93 -37.96 -9.38
N ASN A 799 -9.05 -37.29 -9.07
CA ASN A 799 -9.13 -36.23 -8.07
C ASN A 799 -7.93 -35.23 -8.07
N PRO A 800 -7.53 -34.65 -9.23
CA PRO A 800 -6.34 -33.81 -9.31
C PRO A 800 -6.46 -32.54 -8.47
N HIS A 801 -7.68 -32.12 -8.13
CA HIS A 801 -7.98 -31.00 -7.24
C HIS A 801 -7.52 -31.20 -5.79
N THR A 802 -7.17 -32.42 -5.40
CA THR A 802 -6.59 -32.74 -4.08
C THR A 802 -5.07 -32.67 -4.05
N LYS A 803 -4.43 -32.45 -5.21
CA LYS A 803 -2.97 -32.39 -5.39
C LYS A 803 -2.55 -30.96 -5.79
N PRO A 804 -1.29 -30.56 -5.58
CA PRO A 804 -0.87 -29.17 -5.85
C PRO A 804 -0.99 -28.79 -7.33
N ILE A 805 -1.56 -27.63 -7.59
CA ILE A 805 -1.67 -27.07 -8.94
C ILE A 805 -0.30 -26.88 -9.64
N PRO A 806 0.75 -26.35 -8.98
CA PRO A 806 2.07 -26.21 -9.62
C PRO A 806 2.69 -27.54 -10.05
N PHE A 807 2.37 -28.64 -9.36
CA PHE A 807 2.83 -29.98 -9.77
C PHE A 807 2.21 -30.38 -11.11
N TRP A 808 0.88 -30.20 -11.26
CA TRP A 808 0.21 -30.52 -12.52
C TRP A 808 0.70 -29.67 -13.68
N GLU A 809 0.88 -28.36 -13.44
CA GLU A 809 1.41 -27.43 -14.44
C GLU A 809 2.79 -27.86 -14.95
N TRP A 810 3.67 -28.22 -14.02
CA TRP A 810 5.02 -28.70 -14.36
C TRP A 810 4.99 -30.08 -15.04
N MET A 811 4.30 -31.07 -14.46
CA MET A 811 4.32 -32.46 -14.93
C MET A 811 3.69 -32.59 -16.32
N ILE A 812 2.52 -31.99 -16.54
CA ILE A 812 1.84 -32.04 -17.84
C ILE A 812 2.68 -31.37 -18.92
N ARG A 813 3.26 -30.19 -18.63
CA ARG A 813 4.15 -29.51 -19.56
C ARG A 813 5.34 -30.39 -19.92
N GLU A 814 5.98 -31.01 -18.92
CA GLU A 814 7.15 -31.83 -19.14
C GLU A 814 6.84 -33.06 -20.01
N VAL A 815 5.73 -33.75 -19.72
CA VAL A 815 5.28 -34.89 -20.52
C VAL A 815 4.93 -34.46 -21.94
N ASN A 816 4.20 -33.35 -22.12
CA ASN A 816 3.81 -32.89 -23.45
C ASN A 816 4.97 -32.33 -24.28
N ASP A 817 6.01 -31.76 -23.65
CA ASP A 817 7.22 -31.33 -24.36
C ASP A 817 8.00 -32.52 -24.95
N ARG A 818 7.81 -33.75 -24.42
CA ARG A 818 8.40 -34.99 -24.96
C ARG A 818 7.44 -35.81 -25.82
N HIS A 819 6.16 -35.81 -25.43
CA HIS A 819 5.09 -36.58 -26.03
C HIS A 819 3.84 -35.68 -26.17
N PRO A 820 3.81 -34.78 -27.17
CA PRO A 820 2.71 -33.84 -27.35
C PRO A 820 1.38 -34.54 -27.66
N ASP A 821 1.42 -35.81 -28.06
CA ASP A 821 0.25 -36.65 -28.29
C ASP A 821 -0.38 -37.23 -27.01
N VAL A 822 0.24 -37.06 -25.84
CA VAL A 822 -0.33 -37.50 -24.56
C VAL A 822 -1.41 -36.53 -24.07
N LEU A 823 -2.59 -37.07 -23.73
CA LEU A 823 -3.73 -36.30 -23.23
C LEU A 823 -4.00 -36.60 -21.75
N PHE A 824 -4.31 -35.57 -20.98
CA PHE A 824 -4.75 -35.70 -19.59
C PHE A 824 -6.21 -35.27 -19.43
N LEU A 825 -7.02 -36.12 -18.80
CA LEU A 825 -8.40 -35.85 -18.40
C LEU A 825 -8.46 -35.62 -16.89
N ALA A 826 -8.88 -34.43 -16.46
CA ALA A 826 -9.05 -34.12 -15.04
C ALA A 826 -10.41 -34.61 -14.52
N GLU A 827 -10.43 -35.59 -13.61
CA GLU A 827 -11.62 -35.92 -12.83
C GLU A 827 -11.74 -35.01 -11.60
N ALA A 828 -12.33 -33.84 -11.79
CA ALA A 828 -12.42 -32.83 -10.74
C ALA A 828 -13.85 -32.37 -10.48
N PHE A 829 -14.61 -33.13 -9.69
CA PHE A 829 -15.90 -32.68 -9.17
C PHE A 829 -15.70 -31.78 -7.93
N THR A 830 -15.27 -30.55 -8.17
CA THR A 830 -14.94 -29.56 -7.13
C THR A 830 -15.54 -28.21 -7.47
N ARG A 831 -15.24 -27.13 -6.75
CA ARG A 831 -15.77 -25.79 -7.05
C ARG A 831 -15.31 -25.29 -8.44
N PRO A 832 -16.10 -24.47 -9.15
CA PRO A 832 -15.81 -24.07 -10.54
C PRO A 832 -14.42 -23.46 -10.75
N LYS A 833 -13.96 -22.60 -9.83
CA LYS A 833 -12.64 -21.95 -9.93
C LYS A 833 -11.49 -22.96 -9.98
N MET A 834 -11.58 -24.07 -9.23
CA MET A 834 -10.56 -25.11 -9.20
C MET A 834 -10.60 -25.94 -10.49
N MET A 835 -11.80 -26.31 -10.97
CA MET A 835 -11.98 -27.00 -12.26
C MET A 835 -11.38 -26.20 -13.41
N ARG A 836 -11.71 -24.90 -13.48
CA ARG A 836 -11.16 -23.98 -14.47
C ARG A 836 -9.63 -23.90 -14.36
N LYS A 837 -9.06 -23.76 -13.17
CA LYS A 837 -7.61 -23.68 -13.00
C LYS A 837 -6.89 -24.96 -13.45
N LEU A 838 -7.46 -26.13 -13.18
CA LEU A 838 -6.91 -27.41 -13.66
C LEU A 838 -6.85 -27.46 -15.19
N ALA A 839 -7.93 -27.08 -15.87
CA ALA A 839 -7.91 -26.94 -17.32
C ALA A 839 -6.81 -25.96 -17.76
N LYS A 840 -6.72 -24.77 -17.16
CA LYS A 840 -5.73 -23.75 -17.52
C LYS A 840 -4.27 -24.20 -17.37
N VAL A 841 -3.94 -25.05 -16.39
CA VAL A 841 -2.55 -25.49 -16.16
C VAL A 841 -2.08 -26.62 -17.07
N GLY A 842 -2.95 -27.21 -17.88
CA GLY A 842 -2.51 -28.14 -18.93
C GLY A 842 -3.47 -29.28 -19.24
N PHE A 843 -4.41 -29.62 -18.35
CA PHE A 843 -5.32 -30.74 -18.56
C PHE A 843 -6.12 -30.60 -19.86
N GLN A 844 -5.88 -31.47 -20.85
CA GLN A 844 -6.50 -31.38 -22.17
C GLN A 844 -8.02 -31.51 -22.12
N GLN A 845 -8.55 -32.34 -21.23
CA GLN A 845 -9.97 -32.53 -20.99
C GLN A 845 -10.32 -32.40 -19.51
N SER A 846 -11.59 -32.16 -19.22
CA SER A 846 -12.09 -32.08 -17.85
C SER A 846 -13.45 -32.74 -17.73
N TYR A 847 -13.66 -33.51 -16.66
CA TYR A 847 -15.00 -33.85 -16.20
C TYR A 847 -15.79 -32.58 -15.88
N THR A 848 -17.10 -32.71 -15.80
CA THR A 848 -18.02 -31.58 -15.80
C THR A 848 -19.17 -31.81 -14.85
N TYR A 849 -20.01 -30.79 -14.66
CA TYR A 849 -21.24 -30.98 -13.90
C TYR A 849 -22.40 -31.55 -14.71
N PHE A 850 -22.14 -32.11 -15.89
CA PHE A 850 -23.18 -32.58 -16.81
C PHE A 850 -24.22 -33.50 -16.16
N THR A 851 -23.79 -34.41 -15.27
CA THR A 851 -24.66 -35.34 -14.52
C THR A 851 -25.58 -34.67 -13.50
N TRP A 852 -25.36 -33.39 -13.18
CA TRP A 852 -26.21 -32.58 -12.29
C TRP A 852 -26.84 -31.39 -13.03
N ARG A 853 -27.02 -31.49 -14.36
CA ARG A 853 -27.68 -30.48 -15.19
C ARG A 853 -28.82 -31.15 -15.96
N ASP A 854 -29.92 -31.39 -15.26
CA ASP A 854 -31.02 -32.22 -15.77
C ASP A 854 -32.15 -31.42 -16.41
N THR A 855 -32.29 -30.13 -16.10
CA THR A 855 -33.33 -29.29 -16.69
C THR A 855 -32.85 -28.59 -17.96
N LYS A 856 -33.80 -28.21 -18.83
CA LYS A 856 -33.50 -27.39 -20.02
C LYS A 856 -32.73 -26.11 -19.66
N ALA A 857 -33.10 -25.45 -18.57
CA ALA A 857 -32.46 -24.22 -18.12
C ALA A 857 -31.02 -24.48 -17.67
N ASP A 858 -30.79 -25.55 -16.91
CA ASP A 858 -29.46 -25.97 -16.45
C ASP A 858 -28.53 -26.29 -17.61
N LEU A 859 -29.02 -27.04 -18.60
CA LEU A 859 -28.27 -27.38 -19.80
C LEU A 859 -27.91 -26.14 -20.61
N ILE A 860 -28.86 -25.23 -20.86
CA ILE A 860 -28.58 -23.99 -21.59
C ILE A 860 -27.54 -23.15 -20.83
N ALA A 861 -27.73 -22.94 -19.53
CA ALA A 861 -26.83 -22.14 -18.72
C ALA A 861 -25.41 -22.73 -18.72
N TYR A 862 -25.29 -24.05 -18.54
CA TYR A 862 -23.99 -24.71 -18.48
C TYR A 862 -23.28 -24.78 -19.83
N MET A 863 -24.01 -25.05 -20.92
CA MET A 863 -23.42 -25.03 -22.26
C MET A 863 -23.03 -23.60 -22.69
N THR A 864 -23.80 -22.59 -22.30
CA THR A 864 -23.46 -21.18 -22.54
C THR A 864 -22.22 -20.79 -21.73
N GLU A 865 -22.11 -21.21 -20.47
CA GLU A 865 -20.91 -21.00 -19.66
C GLU A 865 -19.67 -21.58 -20.33
N ILE A 866 -19.74 -22.81 -20.84
CA ILE A 866 -18.60 -23.48 -21.47
C ILE A 866 -18.27 -22.88 -22.85
N ALA A 867 -19.28 -22.64 -23.70
CA ALA A 867 -19.06 -22.33 -25.11
C ALA A 867 -19.02 -20.84 -25.45
N ALA A 868 -19.73 -19.99 -24.70
CA ALA A 868 -19.87 -18.56 -25.00
C ALA A 868 -19.02 -17.65 -24.11
N SER A 869 -18.21 -18.23 -23.21
CA SER A 869 -17.23 -17.49 -22.41
C SER A 869 -15.80 -17.82 -22.84
N ASP A 870 -14.82 -17.16 -22.20
CA ASP A 870 -13.40 -17.47 -22.35
C ASP A 870 -13.05 -18.93 -22.01
N MET A 871 -13.95 -19.66 -21.31
CA MET A 871 -13.82 -21.09 -21.07
C MET A 871 -13.65 -21.90 -22.36
N GLY A 872 -14.28 -21.49 -23.46
CA GLY A 872 -14.16 -22.17 -24.75
C GLY A 872 -12.72 -22.26 -25.26
N GLU A 873 -11.87 -21.31 -24.87
CA GLU A 873 -10.47 -21.25 -25.29
C GLU A 873 -9.56 -22.21 -24.53
N TYR A 874 -9.96 -22.77 -23.39
CA TYR A 874 -9.07 -23.62 -22.58
C TYR A 874 -9.74 -24.85 -21.94
N TYR A 875 -11.06 -24.89 -21.87
CA TYR A 875 -11.83 -25.92 -21.17
C TYR A 875 -12.50 -26.86 -22.17
N ARG A 876 -12.01 -28.10 -22.28
CA ARG A 876 -12.63 -29.12 -23.14
C ARG A 876 -13.43 -30.10 -22.28
N PRO A 877 -14.78 -30.03 -22.29
CA PRO A 877 -15.60 -30.89 -21.47
C PRO A 877 -15.56 -32.34 -21.96
N ASN A 878 -15.43 -33.29 -21.05
CA ASN A 878 -15.75 -34.69 -21.29
C ASN A 878 -17.07 -35.03 -20.56
N PHE A 879 -18.13 -35.29 -21.34
CA PHE A 879 -19.47 -35.56 -20.83
C PHE A 879 -19.70 -37.05 -20.64
N PHE A 880 -19.26 -37.56 -19.50
CA PHE A 880 -19.70 -38.87 -19.02
C PHE A 880 -21.18 -38.80 -18.62
N ALA A 881 -22.01 -39.66 -19.20
CA ALA A 881 -23.42 -39.78 -18.82
C ALA A 881 -23.60 -40.45 -17.44
N ASN A 882 -22.65 -41.29 -17.05
CA ASN A 882 -22.56 -41.92 -15.74
C ASN A 882 -21.09 -42.24 -15.41
N THR A 883 -20.81 -42.47 -14.13
CA THR A 883 -19.52 -42.91 -13.59
C THR A 883 -19.73 -44.06 -12.60
N PRO A 884 -18.66 -44.76 -12.15
CA PRO A 884 -18.79 -45.76 -11.09
C PRO A 884 -19.22 -45.20 -9.72
N ASP A 885 -18.92 -43.92 -9.46
CA ASP A 885 -19.43 -43.11 -8.35
C ASP A 885 -20.75 -42.42 -8.71
#